data_AF-A0A6C2YPF1-F1
#
_entry.id   AF-A0A6C2YPF1-F1
#
_cell.length_a   1.000
_cell.length_b   1.000
_cell.length_c   1.000
_cell.angle_alpha   90.00
_cell.angle_beta   90.00
_cell.angle_gamma   90.00
#
_symmetry.space_group_name_H-M   'P 1'
#
loop_
_entity.id
_entity.type
_entity.pdbx_description
1 polymer ?
#
loop_
_entity_poly.entity_id
_entity_poly.type
_entity_poly.pdbx_seq_one_letter_code
_entity_poly.pdbx_strand_id
1 'polypeptide(L)'
;MPNLGTPIGITVRNPRWLGFGLGTLLLTGLMIRGFAVTASEPEKPPTAAAPMPIVPERGNDSTEWIDDSATIDRFVEQLGKFAEAGTGITGERLEAALEIDRVFPMDAIAPPAESLTPEQIAEKARASTWLIGCVPAKGAEAGFDDGWFATAWTIGSDGILLTNWHVFENAREMIFGVMNAQGEIFPVVDLLACDKLADLAVIRIPKRGLPALPIAQSAPKPGAWVGLLSHPGNELFTFTQGHVTRYVQHFGGLAAFGEQWMGVTTDYAGGSSGGPILDRTGAVVGMACLTSNIDSEEPTARRSRLHRPAIRRRAIQDAPKAGADGPQAAQPSSIQMVVKLAVPLVMIRQIITKNHVPGSNRPIPLATWHAEIRKRAARQIRQLEQAMKLTENARELDSLQVQITEVEQAALQAVIHLARATPNRPESIPLLVECIERGDLELVEQVVGLLGHFHLKSEAVLPALWQLAESGLESEAILDFLQAVLESNPHRSCQAVAALAGGILSRNHLRIAPAEEVESTAQAVAEMLAFAEKSGTNIRPTADDPDAATIARRLQAGLANLRNCEVGGKHPEILGTDLANRPIRVTLLEKPTLLLTWDEAEHATETNLQTIQAIRRRFPAATLQMVGISAITDRTKAQKMVENAKIDWTVLHNDQTAAQPGILDRLNLDSQPMIRLIDATGTVRSVWTTIPPERELQTAIRKIIEERSKQPPK
;
A
#
# COMPACT_ATOMS: atom_id res chain seq x y z
N MET A 1 -42.84 55.14 35.09
CA MET A 1 -42.61 56.61 35.01
C MET A 1 -42.11 57.08 36.37
N PRO A 2 -41.20 58.07 36.43
CA PRO A 2 -40.01 58.04 37.28
C PRO A 2 -40.29 58.46 38.73
N ASN A 3 -39.52 57.90 39.67
CA ASN A 3 -39.09 58.67 40.83
C ASN A 3 -37.85 58.07 41.53
N LEU A 4 -37.05 59.01 42.03
CA LEU A 4 -35.77 58.89 42.74
C LEU A 4 -35.92 58.30 44.16
N GLY A 5 -34.83 57.74 44.70
CA GLY A 5 -34.69 57.49 46.13
C GLY A 5 -33.53 56.55 46.52
N THR A 6 -32.32 57.11 46.71
CA THR A 6 -31.34 56.65 47.73
C THR A 6 -31.91 56.83 49.15
N PRO A 7 -31.28 56.35 50.26
CA PRO A 7 -30.06 55.52 50.45
C PRO A 7 -30.33 54.28 51.38
N ILE A 8 -29.38 53.38 51.67
CA ILE A 8 -28.57 53.35 52.92
C ILE A 8 -27.68 52.08 52.91
N GLY A 9 -26.39 52.25 53.26
CA GLY A 9 -25.49 51.34 54.01
C GLY A 9 -25.22 49.92 53.47
N ILE A 10 -23.99 49.42 53.34
CA ILE A 10 -22.78 49.66 54.14
C ILE A 10 -21.53 49.46 53.26
N THR A 11 -20.65 50.45 53.36
CA THR A 11 -19.26 50.62 52.90
C THR A 11 -18.32 49.62 53.62
N VAL A 12 -17.45 48.86 52.94
CA VAL A 12 -16.06 49.20 52.52
C VAL A 12 -14.97 49.04 53.61
N ARG A 13 -13.92 48.27 53.23
CA ARG A 13 -12.47 48.40 53.56
C ARG A 13 -11.92 48.04 54.96
N ASN A 14 -10.98 47.06 54.90
CA ASN A 14 -9.55 47.09 55.33
C ASN A 14 -9.22 47.39 56.83
N PRO A 15 -7.97 47.19 57.29
CA PRO A 15 -6.97 46.12 57.06
C PRO A 15 -6.30 45.69 58.42
N ARG A 16 -5.25 44.84 58.34
CA ARG A 16 -4.10 44.72 59.28
C ARG A 16 -4.15 43.81 60.54
N TRP A 17 -3.23 42.83 60.50
CA TRP A 17 -2.16 42.44 61.45
C TRP A 17 -2.45 42.06 62.92
N LEU A 18 -2.05 40.83 63.27
CA LEU A 18 -1.20 40.34 64.41
C LEU A 18 -1.68 38.92 64.82
N GLY A 19 -0.86 37.89 65.01
CA GLY A 19 0.60 37.81 65.00
C GLY A 19 1.12 36.37 65.16
N PHE A 20 2.45 36.27 64.98
CA PHE A 20 3.44 35.42 65.63
C PHE A 20 3.17 33.92 65.94
N GLY A 21 4.08 33.11 65.37
CA GLY A 21 4.44 31.77 65.81
C GLY A 21 5.61 31.24 64.99
N LEU A 22 6.81 31.79 65.20
CA LEU A 22 8.07 31.36 64.58
C LEU A 22 9.08 31.13 65.73
N GLY A 23 9.61 29.92 65.83
CA GLY A 23 10.81 29.60 66.60
C GLY A 23 11.44 28.32 66.05
N THR A 24 12.56 28.42 65.32
CA THR A 24 13.99 28.19 65.76
C THR A 24 14.26 26.74 66.22
N LEU A 25 15.35 26.04 65.87
CA LEU A 25 16.78 26.38 65.62
C LEU A 25 17.42 25.10 64.99
N LEU A 26 17.99 25.02 63.78
CA LEU A 26 19.33 25.39 63.25
C LEU A 26 20.58 24.75 63.89
N LEU A 27 21.41 24.16 63.01
CA LEU A 27 22.90 23.97 62.95
C LEU A 27 23.27 22.49 62.64
N THR A 28 24.15 22.10 61.71
CA THR A 28 25.01 22.76 60.72
C THR A 28 25.71 21.68 59.88
N GLY A 29 26.00 21.98 58.60
CA GLY A 29 27.27 21.56 57.99
C GLY A 29 27.22 21.37 56.47
N LEU A 30 27.94 22.25 55.78
CA LEU A 30 28.00 22.41 54.32
C LEU A 30 29.35 21.88 53.78
N MET A 31 29.37 21.50 52.49
CA MET A 31 30.48 21.60 51.50
C MET A 31 31.20 20.33 50.97
N ILE A 32 31.06 20.19 49.63
CA ILE A 32 32.11 20.03 48.59
C ILE A 32 32.61 18.63 48.15
N ARG A 33 32.35 18.38 46.84
CA ARG A 33 33.09 17.70 45.74
C ARG A 33 33.76 16.33 45.96
N GLY A 34 33.53 15.45 44.97
CA GLY A 34 34.54 14.49 44.51
C GLY A 34 33.98 13.39 43.61
N PHE A 35 34.22 13.47 42.30
CA PHE A 35 34.15 12.32 41.39
C PHE A 35 35.24 11.29 41.76
N ALA A 36 34.89 10.01 41.84
CA ALA A 36 35.84 8.92 41.69
C ALA A 36 35.14 7.67 41.12
N VAL A 37 35.57 7.29 39.92
CA VAL A 37 35.36 5.99 39.27
C VAL A 37 36.04 4.91 40.12
N THR A 38 35.34 3.82 40.45
CA THR A 38 35.99 2.54 40.79
C THR A 38 35.19 1.36 40.25
N ALA A 39 35.94 0.31 39.93
CA ALA A 39 35.63 -0.75 39.01
C ALA A 39 34.75 -1.88 39.57
N SER A 40 34.24 -2.67 38.63
CA SER A 40 33.52 -3.95 38.72
C SER A 40 34.04 -4.94 39.76
N GLU A 41 33.10 -5.62 40.44
CA GLU A 41 33.29 -6.97 41.00
C GLU A 41 32.26 -7.95 40.38
N PRO A 42 32.63 -9.23 40.16
CA PRO A 42 31.80 -10.20 39.45
C PRO A 42 30.73 -10.84 40.36
N GLU A 43 29.50 -10.95 39.86
CA GLU A 43 28.40 -11.63 40.53
C GLU A 43 28.64 -13.15 40.68
N LYS A 44 28.31 -13.66 41.88
CA LYS A 44 28.22 -15.10 42.20
C LYS A 44 26.96 -15.72 41.56
N PRO A 45 26.98 -17.01 41.19
CA PRO A 45 25.83 -17.67 40.58
C PRO A 45 24.68 -17.85 41.60
N PRO A 46 23.41 -17.79 41.16
CA PRO A 46 22.26 -17.82 42.06
C PRO A 46 21.97 -19.23 42.60
N THR A 47 21.67 -19.27 43.90
CA THR A 47 21.23 -20.43 44.67
C THR A 47 19.79 -20.83 44.30
N ALA A 48 19.51 -22.13 44.33
CA ALA A 48 18.24 -22.78 43.95
C ALA A 48 16.97 -22.11 44.53
N ALA A 49 15.94 -21.98 43.68
CA ALA A 49 14.64 -21.39 43.98
C ALA A 49 13.84 -22.20 45.02
N ALA A 50 13.19 -21.50 45.94
CA ALA A 50 12.27 -22.07 46.92
C ALA A 50 10.99 -22.64 46.26
N PRO A 51 10.37 -23.69 46.85
CA PRO A 51 9.17 -24.30 46.27
C PRO A 51 7.96 -23.35 46.33
N MET A 52 7.19 -23.33 45.24
CA MET A 52 5.99 -22.50 45.08
C MET A 52 4.88 -22.86 46.10
N PRO A 53 4.06 -21.88 46.51
CA PRO A 53 2.98 -22.12 47.46
C PRO A 53 1.90 -23.04 46.88
N ILE A 54 1.39 -23.93 47.73
CA ILE A 54 0.31 -24.88 47.42
C ILE A 54 -0.96 -24.09 47.06
N VAL A 55 -1.51 -24.35 45.87
CA VAL A 55 -2.79 -23.81 45.40
C VAL A 55 -3.92 -24.39 46.27
N PRO A 56 -4.81 -23.57 46.86
CA PRO A 56 -5.91 -24.09 47.67
C PRO A 56 -6.89 -24.89 46.78
N GLU A 57 -7.34 -26.04 47.28
CA GLU A 57 -8.37 -26.86 46.61
C GLU A 57 -9.63 -26.02 46.36
N ARG A 58 -10.03 -25.93 45.09
CA ARG A 58 -11.25 -25.22 44.67
C ARG A 58 -12.46 -26.00 45.17
N GLY A 59 -13.30 -25.33 45.96
CA GLY A 59 -14.63 -25.82 46.33
C GLY A 59 -15.52 -26.05 45.10
N ASN A 60 -16.57 -26.84 45.30
CA ASN A 60 -17.53 -27.35 44.32
C ASN A 60 -18.45 -26.27 43.69
N ASP A 61 -17.89 -25.17 43.17
CA ASP A 61 -18.57 -24.29 42.23
C ASP A 61 -18.19 -24.72 40.82
N SER A 62 -19.14 -25.26 40.06
CA SER A 62 -18.95 -25.78 38.71
C SER A 62 -18.84 -24.65 37.67
N THR A 63 -17.96 -23.68 37.90
CA THR A 63 -17.53 -22.77 36.83
C THR A 63 -16.74 -23.61 35.82
N GLU A 64 -17.23 -23.69 34.59
CA GLU A 64 -16.53 -24.38 33.51
C GLU A 64 -15.33 -23.53 33.09
N TRP A 65 -14.12 -24.10 33.23
CA TRP A 65 -12.87 -23.46 32.81
C TRP A 65 -12.50 -23.99 31.44
N ILE A 66 -12.23 -23.09 30.50
CA ILE A 66 -11.68 -23.44 29.20
C ILE A 66 -10.15 -23.35 29.30
N ASP A 67 -9.46 -24.41 28.91
CA ASP A 67 -8.01 -24.39 28.71
C ASP A 67 -7.79 -24.17 27.21
N ASP A 68 -7.67 -22.91 26.81
CA ASP A 68 -7.57 -22.52 25.40
C ASP A 68 -6.34 -23.13 24.74
N SER A 69 -5.18 -23.10 25.41
CA SER A 69 -3.93 -23.67 24.89
C SER A 69 -4.05 -25.16 24.63
N ALA A 70 -4.45 -25.94 25.64
CA ALA A 70 -4.58 -27.41 25.48
C ALA A 70 -5.68 -27.79 24.48
N THR A 71 -6.68 -26.92 24.29
CA THR A 71 -7.77 -27.13 23.33
C THR A 71 -7.31 -26.84 21.91
N ILE A 72 -6.56 -25.76 21.69
CA ILE A 72 -5.95 -25.43 20.40
C ILE A 72 -4.90 -26.48 20.01
N ASP A 73 -4.04 -26.90 20.94
CA ASP A 73 -3.01 -27.92 20.68
C ASP A 73 -3.63 -29.22 20.18
N ARG A 74 -4.70 -29.70 20.84
CA ARG A 74 -5.46 -30.88 20.39
C ARG A 74 -6.10 -30.69 19.02
N PHE A 75 -6.61 -29.47 18.75
CA PHE A 75 -7.21 -29.16 17.46
C PHE A 75 -6.18 -29.20 16.34
N VAL A 76 -5.03 -28.53 16.52
CA VAL A 76 -3.92 -28.52 15.56
C VAL A 76 -3.36 -29.93 15.35
N GLU A 77 -3.16 -30.72 16.41
CA GLU A 77 -2.70 -32.10 16.30
C GLU A 77 -3.65 -32.94 15.42
N GLN A 78 -4.95 -32.77 15.60
CA GLN A 78 -5.95 -33.49 14.82
C GLN A 78 -6.03 -33.01 13.37
N LEU A 79 -5.86 -31.70 13.11
CA LEU A 79 -5.74 -31.17 11.76
C LEU A 79 -4.50 -31.73 11.05
N GLY A 80 -3.37 -31.86 11.76
CA GLY A 80 -2.16 -32.50 11.24
C GLY A 80 -2.42 -33.94 10.80
N LYS A 81 -3.19 -34.71 11.58
CA LYS A 81 -3.62 -36.07 11.20
C LYS A 81 -4.51 -36.06 9.95
N PHE A 82 -5.40 -35.09 9.80
CA PHE A 82 -6.19 -34.94 8.58
C PHE A 82 -5.31 -34.62 7.37
N ALA A 83 -4.31 -33.75 7.53
CA ALA A 83 -3.36 -33.40 6.48
C ALA A 83 -2.49 -34.59 6.06
N GLU A 84 -1.97 -35.36 7.02
CA GLU A 84 -1.21 -36.59 6.75
C GLU A 84 -2.03 -37.63 5.97
N ALA A 85 -3.32 -37.73 6.30
CA ALA A 85 -4.26 -38.66 5.69
C ALA A 85 -4.91 -38.11 4.40
N GLY A 86 -4.68 -36.85 4.02
CA GLY A 86 -5.39 -36.19 2.92
C GLY A 86 -6.91 -36.15 3.10
N THR A 87 -7.38 -36.07 4.35
CA THR A 87 -8.81 -36.12 4.69
C THR A 87 -9.41 -34.71 4.77
N GLY A 88 -10.36 -34.41 3.89
CA GLY A 88 -11.06 -33.13 3.86
C GLY A 88 -11.31 -32.65 2.43
N ILE A 89 -11.75 -31.41 2.31
CA ILE A 89 -11.80 -30.72 1.03
C ILE A 89 -10.37 -30.45 0.55
N THR A 90 -10.07 -30.85 -0.68
CA THR A 90 -8.78 -30.62 -1.33
C THR A 90 -8.72 -29.21 -1.92
N GLY A 91 -7.53 -28.61 -2.03
CA GLY A 91 -7.33 -27.31 -2.69
C GLY A 91 -8.00 -27.19 -4.06
N GLU A 92 -7.85 -28.19 -4.93
CA GLU A 92 -8.49 -28.20 -6.26
C GLU A 92 -10.03 -28.16 -6.20
N ARG A 93 -10.62 -28.85 -5.22
CA ARG A 93 -12.08 -28.85 -5.02
C ARG A 93 -12.56 -27.56 -4.39
N LEU A 94 -11.75 -26.97 -3.52
CA LEU A 94 -12.00 -25.64 -2.99
C LEU A 94 -12.02 -24.67 -4.18
N GLU A 95 -10.93 -24.57 -4.96
CA GLU A 95 -10.79 -23.76 -6.18
C GLU A 95 -11.95 -23.94 -7.17
N ALA A 96 -12.30 -25.17 -7.52
CA ALA A 96 -13.42 -25.46 -8.42
C ALA A 96 -14.79 -25.04 -7.84
N ALA A 97 -14.94 -25.08 -6.51
CA ALA A 97 -16.11 -24.53 -5.83
C ALA A 97 -16.08 -22.99 -5.79
N LEU A 98 -14.91 -22.36 -5.93
CA LEU A 98 -14.74 -20.89 -5.95
C LEU A 98 -15.09 -20.25 -7.29
N GLU A 99 -15.19 -21.01 -8.37
CA GLU A 99 -15.40 -20.45 -9.71
C GLU A 99 -16.84 -19.98 -9.99
N ILE A 100 -17.80 -20.29 -9.10
CA ILE A 100 -19.22 -19.98 -9.30
C ILE A 100 -19.85 -19.50 -7.99
N ASP A 101 -20.53 -18.35 -8.01
CA ASP A 101 -21.46 -17.94 -6.94
C ASP A 101 -22.59 -18.96 -6.85
N ARG A 102 -22.45 -19.90 -5.91
CA ARG A 102 -23.42 -20.95 -5.64
C ARG A 102 -24.27 -20.54 -4.46
N VAL A 103 -25.59 -20.70 -4.59
CA VAL A 103 -26.52 -20.63 -3.46
C VAL A 103 -26.79 -22.04 -2.93
N PHE A 104 -27.06 -22.16 -1.64
CA PHE A 104 -27.44 -23.41 -0.99
C PHE A 104 -28.86 -23.31 -0.43
N PRO A 105 -29.91 -23.56 -1.24
CA PRO A 105 -31.27 -23.38 -0.78
C PRO A 105 -31.64 -24.37 0.33
N MET A 106 -32.04 -23.83 1.47
CA MET A 106 -32.56 -24.59 2.60
C MET A 106 -33.64 -23.80 3.36
N ASP A 107 -34.48 -24.53 4.08
CA ASP A 107 -35.46 -23.93 4.97
C ASP A 107 -34.77 -23.51 6.27
N ALA A 108 -34.74 -22.22 6.53
CA ALA A 108 -34.16 -21.68 7.75
C ALA A 108 -35.04 -21.99 8.97
N ILE A 109 -34.42 -22.34 10.09
CA ILE A 109 -35.12 -22.57 11.36
C ILE A 109 -35.71 -21.24 11.84
N ALA A 110 -37.01 -21.22 12.10
CA ALA A 110 -37.70 -20.02 12.54
C ALA A 110 -37.29 -19.64 13.99
N PRO A 111 -37.20 -18.33 14.30
CA PRO A 111 -36.94 -17.88 15.66
C PRO A 111 -38.06 -18.30 16.62
N PRO A 112 -37.75 -18.61 17.89
CA PRO A 112 -38.77 -18.80 18.91
C PRO A 112 -39.51 -17.48 19.19
N ALA A 113 -40.75 -17.56 19.66
CA ALA A 113 -41.56 -16.37 19.97
C ALA A 113 -41.11 -15.65 21.25
N GLU A 114 -40.39 -16.33 22.13
CA GLU A 114 -39.99 -15.84 23.45
C GLU A 114 -38.61 -15.17 23.40
N SER A 115 -38.45 -14.09 24.17
CA SER A 115 -37.16 -13.45 24.39
C SER A 115 -36.38 -14.21 25.46
N LEU A 116 -35.14 -14.54 25.14
CA LEU A 116 -34.19 -15.19 26.03
C LEU A 116 -33.35 -14.15 26.79
N THR A 117 -32.77 -14.56 27.92
CA THR A 117 -31.74 -13.78 28.62
C THR A 117 -30.37 -13.91 27.91
N PRO A 118 -29.42 -12.99 28.12
CA PRO A 118 -28.08 -13.11 27.55
C PRO A 118 -27.39 -14.45 27.89
N GLU A 119 -27.58 -14.97 29.09
CA GLU A 119 -27.01 -16.25 29.55
C GLU A 119 -27.58 -17.43 28.74
N GLN A 120 -28.91 -17.45 28.54
CA GLN A 120 -29.57 -18.46 27.72
C GLN A 120 -29.15 -18.38 26.25
N ILE A 121 -28.90 -17.16 25.75
CA ILE A 121 -28.40 -16.94 24.39
C ILE A 121 -26.98 -17.46 24.26
N ALA A 122 -26.10 -17.18 25.22
CA ALA A 122 -24.74 -17.68 25.25
C ALA A 122 -24.69 -19.21 25.28
N GLU A 123 -25.50 -19.85 26.13
CA GLU A 123 -25.60 -21.31 26.22
C GLU A 123 -26.07 -21.94 24.88
N LYS A 124 -27.12 -21.39 24.28
CA LYS A 124 -27.63 -21.83 22.98
C LYS A 124 -26.61 -21.63 21.85
N ALA A 125 -25.93 -20.48 21.84
CA ALA A 125 -24.89 -20.16 20.87
C ALA A 125 -23.71 -21.12 20.98
N ARG A 126 -23.31 -21.46 22.21
CA ARG A 126 -22.19 -22.36 22.50
C ARG A 126 -22.40 -23.78 21.94
N ALA A 127 -23.63 -24.27 21.94
CA ALA A 127 -23.96 -25.56 21.33
C ALA A 127 -23.81 -25.59 19.80
N SER A 128 -23.89 -24.42 19.15
CA SER A 128 -24.00 -24.31 17.69
C SER A 128 -22.81 -23.60 17.03
N THR A 129 -21.90 -23.02 17.81
CA THR A 129 -20.71 -22.29 17.37
C THR A 129 -19.48 -23.17 17.43
N TRP A 130 -18.63 -23.08 16.42
CA TRP A 130 -17.49 -23.95 16.17
C TRP A 130 -16.23 -23.10 15.98
N LEU A 131 -15.10 -23.59 16.47
CA LEU A 131 -13.78 -23.13 16.04
C LEU A 131 -13.55 -23.72 14.65
N ILE A 132 -13.20 -22.90 13.67
CA ILE A 132 -12.71 -23.37 12.36
C ILE A 132 -11.24 -23.00 12.25
N GLY A 133 -10.43 -23.86 11.64
CA GLY A 133 -9.03 -23.55 11.38
C GLY A 133 -8.43 -24.43 10.32
N CYS A 134 -7.19 -24.13 9.97
CA CYS A 134 -6.45 -24.87 8.96
C CYS A 134 -4.98 -25.04 9.29
N VAL A 135 -4.37 -26.05 8.65
CA VAL A 135 -2.93 -26.32 8.64
C VAL A 135 -2.50 -26.64 7.21
N PRO A 136 -1.22 -26.50 6.86
CA PRO A 136 -0.73 -26.90 5.55
C PRO A 136 -0.97 -28.39 5.26
N ALA A 137 -1.29 -28.68 4.00
CA ALA A 137 -1.42 -30.01 3.47
C ALA A 137 -0.05 -30.69 3.38
N LYS A 138 -0.05 -32.03 3.36
CA LYS A 138 1.19 -32.80 3.23
C LYS A 138 1.92 -32.45 1.93
N GLY A 139 3.15 -31.95 2.05
CA GLY A 139 4.01 -31.59 0.91
C GLY A 139 3.85 -30.14 0.42
N ALA A 140 3.08 -29.31 1.13
CA ALA A 140 3.07 -27.86 0.93
C ALA A 140 4.45 -27.24 1.22
N GLU A 141 4.77 -26.13 0.56
CA GLU A 141 5.99 -25.36 0.84
C GLU A 141 5.91 -24.59 2.17
N ALA A 142 4.70 -24.34 2.66
CA ALA A 142 4.38 -23.68 3.91
C ALA A 142 4.68 -24.56 5.15
N GLY A 143 5.17 -23.94 6.23
CA GLY A 143 5.44 -24.61 7.50
C GLY A 143 4.17 -24.77 8.35
N PHE A 144 4.15 -25.74 9.27
CA PHE A 144 2.97 -26.00 10.13
C PHE A 144 2.51 -24.78 10.96
N ASP A 145 3.38 -23.78 11.15
CA ASP A 145 3.08 -22.54 11.87
C ASP A 145 2.23 -21.54 11.06
N ASP A 146 1.96 -21.81 9.78
CA ASP A 146 1.23 -20.91 8.86
C ASP A 146 -0.31 -21.06 8.94
N GLY A 147 -0.82 -21.78 9.94
CA GLY A 147 -2.27 -21.97 10.18
C GLY A 147 -2.97 -20.75 10.80
N TRP A 148 -4.29 -20.68 10.66
CA TRP A 148 -5.13 -19.66 11.32
C TRP A 148 -6.43 -20.23 11.87
N PHE A 149 -7.05 -19.49 12.78
CA PHE A 149 -8.33 -19.80 13.41
C PHE A 149 -9.37 -18.73 13.14
N ALA A 150 -10.62 -19.16 13.03
CA ALA A 150 -11.80 -18.32 12.87
C ALA A 150 -13.03 -18.98 13.50
N THR A 151 -14.22 -18.44 13.25
CA THR A 151 -15.49 -18.94 13.80
C THR A 151 -16.41 -19.46 12.68
N ALA A 152 -17.09 -20.57 12.94
CA ALA A 152 -18.17 -21.09 12.10
C ALA A 152 -19.37 -21.46 12.97
N TRP A 153 -20.56 -21.61 12.38
CA TRP A 153 -21.76 -21.98 13.14
C TRP A 153 -22.76 -22.77 12.31
N THR A 154 -23.54 -23.59 12.99
CA THR A 154 -24.46 -24.56 12.38
C THR A 154 -25.78 -23.93 11.97
N ILE A 155 -26.17 -24.14 10.70
CA ILE A 155 -27.41 -23.61 10.12
C ILE A 155 -28.47 -24.67 9.86
N GLY A 156 -28.09 -25.95 9.92
CA GLY A 156 -28.98 -27.09 9.75
C GLY A 156 -28.43 -28.35 10.41
N SER A 157 -29.28 -29.36 10.59
CA SER A 157 -28.94 -30.58 11.32
C SER A 157 -27.96 -31.51 10.58
N ASP A 158 -27.76 -31.33 9.27
CA ASP A 158 -26.99 -32.23 8.40
C ASP A 158 -25.50 -31.84 8.24
N GLY A 159 -24.92 -31.23 9.28
CA GLY A 159 -23.51 -30.84 9.26
C GLY A 159 -23.23 -29.65 8.37
N ILE A 160 -24.20 -28.74 8.22
CA ILE A 160 -24.08 -27.53 7.41
C ILE A 160 -23.72 -26.36 8.29
N LEU A 161 -22.60 -25.72 8.00
CA LEU A 161 -22.10 -24.57 8.75
C LEU A 161 -21.96 -23.34 7.84
N LEU A 162 -22.13 -22.15 8.42
CA LEU A 162 -21.79 -20.86 7.83
C LEU A 162 -20.51 -20.31 8.46
N THR A 163 -19.72 -19.61 7.64
CA THR A 163 -18.57 -18.79 8.05
C THR A 163 -18.31 -17.73 6.98
N ASN A 164 -17.25 -16.93 7.14
CA ASN A 164 -16.82 -15.98 6.13
C ASN A 164 -16.12 -16.66 4.94
N TRP A 165 -16.19 -16.02 3.77
CA TRP A 165 -15.46 -16.45 2.58
C TRP A 165 -13.95 -16.29 2.78
N HIS A 166 -13.49 -15.15 3.32
CA HIS A 166 -12.07 -14.86 3.48
C HIS A 166 -11.32 -15.84 4.39
N VAL A 167 -12.04 -16.65 5.18
CA VAL A 167 -11.45 -17.76 5.96
C VAL A 167 -10.79 -18.81 5.05
N PHE A 168 -11.20 -18.87 3.78
CA PHE A 168 -10.69 -19.78 2.75
C PHE A 168 -9.82 -19.08 1.69
N GLU A 169 -9.42 -17.81 1.88
CA GLU A 169 -8.48 -17.17 0.96
C GLU A 169 -7.08 -17.81 1.08
N ASN A 170 -6.37 -17.95 -0.05
CA ASN A 170 -5.04 -18.59 -0.15
C ASN A 170 -4.96 -20.04 0.36
N ALA A 171 -6.10 -20.73 0.41
CA ALA A 171 -6.27 -22.03 1.03
C ALA A 171 -5.89 -23.25 0.17
N ARG A 172 -5.25 -23.05 -1.00
CA ARG A 172 -4.98 -24.13 -1.99
C ARG A 172 -4.19 -25.28 -1.38
N GLU A 173 -3.24 -24.96 -0.52
CA GLU A 173 -2.36 -25.95 0.13
C GLU A 173 -2.74 -26.18 1.58
N MET A 174 -3.99 -25.91 1.98
CA MET A 174 -4.44 -25.99 3.37
C MET A 174 -5.51 -27.07 3.56
N ILE A 175 -5.53 -27.67 4.75
CA ILE A 175 -6.55 -28.61 5.20
C ILE A 175 -7.35 -27.98 6.33
N PHE A 176 -8.68 -27.99 6.19
CA PHE A 176 -9.60 -27.34 7.11
C PHE A 176 -10.32 -28.34 8.00
N GLY A 177 -10.53 -27.94 9.25
CA GLY A 177 -11.41 -28.65 10.16
C GLY A 177 -12.15 -27.70 11.08
N VAL A 178 -13.10 -28.26 11.83
CA VAL A 178 -13.88 -27.54 12.84
C VAL A 178 -13.93 -28.31 14.14
N MET A 179 -14.12 -27.59 15.24
CA MET A 179 -14.25 -28.15 16.59
C MET A 179 -15.40 -27.48 17.36
N ASN A 180 -16.23 -28.27 18.04
CA ASN A 180 -17.31 -27.74 18.90
C ASN A 180 -16.87 -27.54 20.36
N ALA A 181 -17.76 -27.00 21.18
CA ALA A 181 -17.54 -26.78 22.61
C ALA A 181 -17.29 -28.07 23.41
N GLN A 182 -17.67 -29.24 22.88
CA GLN A 182 -17.42 -30.54 23.49
C GLN A 182 -16.04 -31.12 23.10
N GLY A 183 -15.28 -30.45 22.23
CA GLY A 183 -14.00 -30.90 21.72
C GLY A 183 -14.08 -31.97 20.62
N GLU A 184 -15.25 -32.19 20.03
CA GLU A 184 -15.37 -33.05 18.84
C GLU A 184 -14.82 -32.31 17.62
N ILE A 185 -13.89 -32.94 16.90
CA ILE A 185 -13.17 -32.35 15.76
C ILE A 185 -13.52 -33.09 14.47
N PHE A 186 -13.86 -32.35 13.42
CA PHE A 186 -14.24 -32.90 12.11
C PHE A 186 -13.53 -32.18 10.96
N PRO A 187 -13.17 -32.89 9.87
CA PRO A 187 -12.66 -32.24 8.67
C PRO A 187 -13.81 -31.51 7.94
N VAL A 188 -13.50 -30.39 7.30
CA VAL A 188 -14.39 -29.78 6.31
C VAL A 188 -14.32 -30.63 5.04
N VAL A 189 -15.44 -31.11 4.53
CA VAL A 189 -15.49 -32.07 3.40
C VAL A 189 -16.05 -31.49 2.11
N ASP A 190 -16.70 -30.33 2.18
CA ASP A 190 -17.27 -29.66 1.01
C ASP A 190 -17.50 -28.15 1.25
N LEU A 191 -17.42 -27.37 0.18
CA LEU A 191 -17.88 -25.98 0.10
C LEU A 191 -19.13 -25.96 -0.78
N LEU A 192 -20.29 -25.80 -0.14
CA LEU A 192 -21.61 -25.97 -0.78
C LEU A 192 -22.06 -24.72 -1.52
N ALA A 193 -21.72 -23.54 -0.98
CA ALA A 193 -22.08 -22.24 -1.50
C ALA A 193 -21.09 -21.18 -1.04
N CYS A 194 -20.89 -20.15 -1.84
CA CYS A 194 -20.13 -18.97 -1.47
C CYS A 194 -20.68 -17.72 -2.17
N ASP A 195 -20.55 -16.59 -1.50
CA ASP A 195 -20.71 -15.25 -2.07
C ASP A 195 -19.48 -14.45 -1.66
N LYS A 196 -18.57 -14.25 -2.61
CA LYS A 196 -17.26 -13.62 -2.33
C LYS A 196 -17.41 -12.14 -1.99
N LEU A 197 -18.40 -11.47 -2.56
CA LEU A 197 -18.66 -10.06 -2.32
C LEU A 197 -19.26 -9.91 -0.91
N ALA A 198 -20.29 -10.68 -0.59
CA ALA A 198 -20.90 -10.63 0.75
C ALA A 198 -20.06 -11.29 1.86
N ASP A 199 -18.89 -11.83 1.52
CA ASP A 199 -17.98 -12.55 2.39
C ASP A 199 -18.65 -13.73 3.13
N LEU A 200 -19.34 -14.61 2.39
CA LEU A 200 -20.09 -15.75 2.92
C LEU A 200 -19.61 -17.08 2.34
N ALA A 201 -19.50 -18.10 3.19
CA ALA A 201 -19.22 -19.48 2.79
C ALA A 201 -20.10 -20.47 3.58
N VAL A 202 -20.74 -21.40 2.86
CA VAL A 202 -21.51 -22.51 3.42
C VAL A 202 -20.70 -23.79 3.24
N ILE A 203 -20.35 -24.44 4.34
CA ILE A 203 -19.50 -25.64 4.34
C ILE A 203 -20.23 -26.85 4.89
N ARG A 204 -19.67 -28.03 4.59
CA ARG A 204 -20.16 -29.32 5.10
C ARG A 204 -19.11 -30.04 5.93
N ILE A 205 -19.56 -30.67 7.01
CA ILE A 205 -18.78 -31.61 7.83
C ILE A 205 -19.48 -32.98 7.89
N PRO A 206 -18.76 -34.09 8.14
CA PRO A 206 -19.32 -35.44 8.17
C PRO A 206 -20.03 -35.77 9.50
N LYS A 207 -20.94 -34.90 9.95
CA LYS A 207 -21.73 -35.06 11.19
C LYS A 207 -23.19 -34.70 10.94
N ARG A 208 -24.11 -35.38 11.62
CA ARG A 208 -25.56 -35.13 11.56
C ARG A 208 -26.14 -34.98 12.96
N GLY A 209 -27.38 -34.49 13.04
CA GLY A 209 -28.11 -34.29 14.30
C GLY A 209 -27.56 -33.14 15.13
N LEU A 210 -26.93 -32.16 14.49
CA LEU A 210 -26.37 -31.00 15.18
C LEU A 210 -27.48 -30.01 15.59
N PRO A 211 -27.37 -29.35 16.75
CA PRO A 211 -28.17 -28.17 17.04
C PRO A 211 -27.85 -27.10 15.99
N ALA A 212 -28.82 -26.28 15.63
CA ALA A 212 -28.64 -25.24 14.63
C ALA A 212 -29.31 -23.95 15.09
N LEU A 213 -28.72 -22.82 14.72
CA LEU A 213 -29.22 -21.51 15.10
C LEU A 213 -30.40 -21.09 14.21
N PRO A 214 -31.49 -20.57 14.78
CA PRO A 214 -32.55 -19.97 13.99
C PRO A 214 -32.06 -18.71 13.28
N ILE A 215 -32.70 -18.36 12.17
CA ILE A 215 -32.36 -17.18 11.37
C ILE A 215 -33.54 -16.20 11.43
N ALA A 216 -33.25 -14.95 11.78
CA ALA A 216 -34.28 -13.95 11.97
C ALA A 216 -35.10 -13.69 10.69
N GLN A 217 -36.35 -13.27 10.87
CA GLN A 217 -37.26 -12.97 9.76
C GLN A 217 -37.00 -11.61 9.12
N SER A 218 -36.52 -10.65 9.90
CA SER A 218 -36.29 -9.26 9.48
C SER A 218 -35.02 -8.71 10.09
N ALA A 219 -34.36 -7.80 9.36
CA ALA A 219 -33.14 -7.18 9.83
C ALA A 219 -33.41 -6.30 11.07
N PRO A 220 -32.53 -6.33 12.10
CA PRO A 220 -32.70 -5.53 13.30
C PRO A 220 -32.50 -4.04 13.00
N LYS A 221 -33.17 -3.17 13.75
CA LYS A 221 -32.99 -1.71 13.62
C LYS A 221 -31.76 -1.24 14.42
N PRO A 222 -31.13 -0.11 14.06
CA PRO A 222 -30.17 0.55 14.93
C PRO A 222 -30.72 0.72 16.36
N GLY A 223 -29.89 0.42 17.36
CA GLY A 223 -30.26 0.36 18.78
C GLY A 223 -30.79 -0.99 19.25
N ALA A 224 -31.04 -1.97 18.36
CA ALA A 224 -31.44 -3.31 18.77
C ALA A 224 -30.30 -4.05 19.49
N TRP A 225 -30.62 -4.76 20.57
CA TRP A 225 -29.67 -5.60 21.31
C TRP A 225 -29.19 -6.76 20.43
N VAL A 226 -27.89 -7.05 20.51
CA VAL A 226 -27.25 -8.19 19.84
C VAL A 226 -26.22 -8.86 20.75
N GLY A 227 -26.05 -10.16 20.61
CA GLY A 227 -24.98 -10.95 21.24
C GLY A 227 -24.13 -11.66 20.19
N LEU A 228 -22.87 -11.96 20.52
CA LEU A 228 -21.93 -12.67 19.65
C LEU A 228 -21.17 -13.70 20.50
N LEU A 229 -21.10 -14.94 20.02
CA LEU A 229 -20.20 -15.95 20.58
C LEU A 229 -19.16 -16.32 19.51
N SER A 230 -17.87 -16.18 19.81
CA SER A 230 -16.78 -16.36 18.83
C SER A 230 -15.43 -16.63 19.48
N HIS A 231 -14.34 -16.64 18.71
CA HIS A 231 -12.98 -16.96 19.18
C HIS A 231 -11.96 -15.81 18.95
N PRO A 232 -12.16 -14.60 19.52
CA PRO A 232 -11.28 -13.47 19.30
C PRO A 232 -9.88 -13.74 19.89
N GLY A 233 -8.82 -13.58 19.10
CA GLY A 233 -7.45 -13.68 19.57
C GLY A 233 -7.11 -15.03 20.24
N ASN A 234 -7.75 -16.11 19.79
CA ASN A 234 -7.63 -17.46 20.36
C ASN A 234 -8.30 -17.65 21.74
N GLU A 235 -9.08 -16.68 22.22
CA GLU A 235 -9.90 -16.79 23.44
C GLU A 235 -11.20 -17.53 23.09
N LEU A 236 -11.24 -18.86 23.29
CA LEU A 236 -12.28 -19.71 22.72
C LEU A 236 -13.63 -19.52 23.40
N PHE A 237 -14.70 -19.55 22.60
CA PHE A 237 -16.09 -19.44 23.04
C PHE A 237 -16.40 -18.16 23.84
N THR A 238 -15.73 -17.06 23.53
CA THR A 238 -15.96 -15.75 24.11
C THR A 238 -17.33 -15.19 23.72
N PHE A 239 -18.15 -14.87 24.71
CA PHE A 239 -19.45 -14.21 24.53
C PHE A 239 -19.36 -12.71 24.78
N THR A 240 -19.82 -11.89 23.83
CA THR A 240 -19.93 -10.44 23.96
C THR A 240 -21.33 -9.98 23.58
N GLN A 241 -21.74 -8.80 24.06
CA GLN A 241 -23.06 -8.23 23.77
C GLN A 241 -22.97 -6.74 23.48
N GLY A 242 -23.96 -6.23 22.74
CA GLY A 242 -23.97 -4.84 22.29
C GLY A 242 -25.26 -4.48 21.57
N HIS A 243 -25.16 -3.49 20.68
CA HIS A 243 -26.28 -3.01 19.88
C HIS A 243 -25.90 -2.83 18.41
N VAL A 244 -26.88 -2.91 17.53
CA VAL A 244 -26.74 -2.48 16.14
C VAL A 244 -26.51 -0.97 16.11
N THR A 245 -25.44 -0.50 15.46
CA THR A 245 -25.11 0.92 15.40
C THR A 245 -25.68 1.60 14.16
N ARG A 246 -25.52 0.98 12.99
CA ARG A 246 -25.90 1.56 11.69
C ARG A 246 -25.89 0.50 10.59
N TYR A 247 -26.47 0.83 9.45
CA TYR A 247 -26.20 0.13 8.18
C TYR A 247 -25.43 1.07 7.27
N VAL A 248 -24.33 0.58 6.68
CA VAL A 248 -23.48 1.40 5.80
C VAL A 248 -23.20 0.69 4.50
N GLN A 249 -23.04 1.48 3.44
CA GLN A 249 -22.35 1.03 2.24
C GLN A 249 -20.89 1.43 2.40
N HIS A 250 -20.03 0.48 2.74
CA HIS A 250 -18.60 0.78 2.97
C HIS A 250 -17.84 0.71 1.65
N PHE A 251 -16.81 1.55 1.50
CA PHE A 251 -15.86 1.54 0.40
C PHE A 251 -14.50 1.84 1.02
N GLY A 252 -13.80 0.78 1.43
CA GLY A 252 -12.46 0.76 2.01
C GLY A 252 -12.12 -0.64 2.56
N GLY A 253 -11.01 -1.24 2.11
CA GLY A 253 -10.60 -2.62 2.42
C GLY A 253 -11.31 -3.71 1.59
N LEU A 254 -11.18 -4.99 1.98
CA LEU A 254 -11.85 -6.16 1.35
C LEU A 254 -13.34 -5.90 1.00
N ALA A 255 -13.99 -5.00 1.73
CA ALA A 255 -15.35 -4.51 1.59
C ALA A 255 -15.52 -3.36 0.56
N ALA A 256 -15.06 -3.53 -0.69
CA ALA A 256 -14.98 -2.45 -1.68
C ALA A 256 -16.17 -2.31 -2.65
N PHE A 257 -17.22 -3.14 -2.59
CA PHE A 257 -18.23 -3.23 -3.66
C PHE A 257 -19.65 -2.82 -3.26
N GLY A 258 -19.82 -1.65 -2.64
CA GLY A 258 -21.18 -1.15 -2.32
C GLY A 258 -21.99 -2.09 -1.43
N GLU A 259 -21.29 -3.03 -0.78
CA GLU A 259 -21.83 -4.00 0.12
C GLU A 259 -22.44 -3.28 1.31
N GLN A 260 -23.61 -3.75 1.68
CA GLN A 260 -24.30 -3.28 2.86
C GLN A 260 -23.69 -4.01 4.06
N TRP A 261 -23.13 -3.25 4.99
CA TRP A 261 -22.60 -3.74 6.24
C TRP A 261 -23.49 -3.33 7.40
N MET A 262 -23.61 -4.21 8.38
CA MET A 262 -24.23 -3.91 9.67
C MET A 262 -23.14 -3.55 10.67
N GLY A 263 -23.17 -2.33 11.20
CA GLY A 263 -22.33 -1.94 12.32
C GLY A 263 -22.90 -2.45 13.65
N VAL A 264 -22.04 -2.91 14.55
CA VAL A 264 -22.42 -3.39 15.89
C VAL A 264 -21.47 -2.87 16.97
N THR A 265 -21.86 -2.95 18.25
CA THR A 265 -20.99 -2.67 19.40
C THR A 265 -20.60 -3.92 20.18
N THR A 266 -20.88 -5.13 19.67
CA THR A 266 -20.32 -6.35 20.23
C THR A 266 -18.81 -6.32 20.04
N ASP A 267 -18.05 -6.59 21.10
CA ASP A 267 -16.60 -6.68 21.00
C ASP A 267 -16.21 -7.96 20.26
N TYR A 268 -15.24 -7.84 19.35
CA TYR A 268 -14.59 -8.96 18.67
C TYR A 268 -13.26 -8.54 18.02
N ALA A 269 -12.41 -9.49 17.66
CA ALA A 269 -11.11 -9.27 17.03
C ALA A 269 -10.84 -10.33 15.95
N GLY A 270 -9.61 -10.40 15.43
CA GLY A 270 -9.19 -11.53 14.58
C GLY A 270 -9.51 -12.86 15.26
N GLY A 271 -9.95 -13.87 14.50
CA GLY A 271 -10.51 -15.12 15.03
C GLY A 271 -12.03 -15.13 15.23
N SER A 272 -12.67 -13.96 15.32
CA SER A 272 -14.14 -13.87 15.35
C SER A 272 -14.82 -13.90 13.98
N SER A 273 -14.05 -13.82 12.88
CA SER A 273 -14.57 -13.91 11.51
C SER A 273 -15.48 -15.11 11.35
N GLY A 274 -16.69 -14.89 10.83
CA GLY A 274 -17.72 -15.90 10.63
C GLY A 274 -18.60 -16.13 11.86
N GLY A 275 -18.38 -15.44 12.98
CA GLY A 275 -19.14 -15.62 14.22
C GLY A 275 -20.60 -15.13 14.14
N PRO A 276 -21.57 -15.89 14.67
CA PRO A 276 -22.99 -15.54 14.57
C PRO A 276 -23.35 -14.37 15.50
N ILE A 277 -24.00 -13.35 14.95
CA ILE A 277 -24.59 -12.25 15.72
C ILE A 277 -26.07 -12.54 15.93
N LEU A 278 -26.48 -12.61 17.19
CA LEU A 278 -27.79 -13.08 17.64
C LEU A 278 -28.64 -11.95 18.20
N ASP A 279 -29.94 -11.99 17.94
CA ASP A 279 -30.92 -11.15 18.64
C ASP A 279 -31.39 -11.79 19.96
N ARG A 280 -32.34 -11.13 20.64
CA ARG A 280 -32.90 -11.60 21.90
C ARG A 280 -33.69 -12.91 21.83
N THR A 281 -34.00 -13.42 20.64
CA THR A 281 -34.64 -14.74 20.47
C THR A 281 -33.58 -15.84 20.26
N GLY A 282 -32.29 -15.46 20.28
CA GLY A 282 -31.18 -16.33 19.92
C GLY A 282 -31.18 -16.66 18.43
N ALA A 283 -31.72 -15.78 17.58
CA ALA A 283 -31.73 -15.93 16.13
C ALA A 283 -30.68 -15.04 15.47
N VAL A 284 -30.06 -15.56 14.41
CA VAL A 284 -29.01 -14.87 13.69
C VAL A 284 -29.58 -13.67 12.93
N VAL A 285 -28.96 -12.52 13.16
CA VAL A 285 -29.25 -11.23 12.51
C VAL A 285 -28.05 -10.66 11.74
N GLY A 286 -26.89 -11.29 11.85
CA GLY A 286 -25.69 -10.96 11.08
C GLY A 286 -24.53 -11.88 11.43
N MET A 287 -23.36 -11.63 10.85
CA MET A 287 -22.17 -12.43 11.05
C MET A 287 -20.93 -11.53 11.15
N ALA A 288 -20.13 -11.70 12.20
CA ALA A 288 -18.90 -10.92 12.42
C ALA A 288 -17.93 -11.11 11.25
N CYS A 289 -17.27 -10.02 10.82
CA CYS A 289 -16.44 -10.02 9.62
C CYS A 289 -15.22 -9.09 9.76
N LEU A 290 -15.42 -7.78 9.91
CA LEU A 290 -14.35 -6.78 9.76
C LEU A 290 -14.27 -5.83 10.95
N THR A 291 -13.04 -5.48 11.34
CA THR A 291 -12.73 -4.40 12.29
C THR A 291 -12.02 -3.26 11.59
N SER A 292 -12.44 -2.02 11.84
CA SER A 292 -11.85 -0.81 11.26
C SER A 292 -11.53 0.20 12.35
N ASN A 293 -10.32 0.76 12.36
CA ASN A 293 -9.91 1.74 13.36
C ASN A 293 -10.25 3.16 12.90
N ILE A 294 -10.65 4.01 13.85
CA ILE A 294 -10.76 5.46 13.74
C ILE A 294 -9.71 6.02 14.69
N ASP A 295 -8.79 6.81 14.16
CA ASP A 295 -7.66 7.34 14.93
C ASP A 295 -7.87 8.82 15.30
N SER A 296 -7.39 9.23 16.48
CA SER A 296 -7.16 10.61 16.88
C SER A 296 -6.06 11.20 16.01
N GLU A 297 -6.44 12.18 15.20
CA GLU A 297 -5.48 13.13 14.66
C GLU A 297 -4.89 13.96 15.83
N GLU A 298 -3.57 14.17 15.86
CA GLU A 298 -2.96 15.12 16.79
C GLU A 298 -3.61 16.51 16.64
N PRO A 299 -3.77 17.30 17.71
CA PRO A 299 -4.48 18.58 17.69
C PRO A 299 -3.66 19.72 17.06
N THR A 300 -2.98 19.47 15.94
CA THR A 300 -2.51 20.54 15.06
C THR A 300 -3.19 20.41 13.71
N ALA A 301 -4.15 21.32 13.47
CA ALA A 301 -4.88 21.54 12.22
C ALA A 301 -6.14 20.69 11.95
N ARG A 302 -7.16 20.83 12.78
CA ARG A 302 -8.58 20.81 12.31
C ARG A 302 -9.52 21.49 13.30
N ARG A 303 -9.68 22.81 13.14
CA ARG A 303 -10.96 23.44 13.47
C ARG A 303 -11.76 23.50 12.18
N SER A 304 -12.57 22.47 11.92
CA SER A 304 -13.75 22.64 11.09
C SER A 304 -14.64 23.69 11.77
N ARG A 305 -14.45 24.97 11.42
CA ARG A 305 -15.38 26.01 11.79
C ARG A 305 -16.68 25.76 11.03
N LEU A 306 -17.59 25.00 11.64
CA LEU A 306 -19.01 25.27 11.46
C LEU A 306 -19.22 26.76 11.69
N HIS A 307 -19.80 27.40 10.67
CA HIS A 307 -20.09 28.82 10.57
C HIS A 307 -20.59 29.40 11.90
N ARG A 308 -19.82 30.30 12.51
CA ARG A 308 -20.30 31.24 13.54
C ARG A 308 -19.74 32.63 13.25
N PRO A 309 -20.58 33.69 13.22
CA PRO A 309 -20.14 35.04 12.87
C PRO A 309 -19.10 35.57 13.86
N ALA A 310 -18.21 36.42 13.35
CA ALA A 310 -17.04 36.95 14.02
C ALA A 310 -17.33 37.59 15.41
N ILE A 311 -16.61 37.12 16.43
CA ILE A 311 -16.25 37.93 17.60
C ILE A 311 -14.75 37.81 17.81
N ARG A 312 -14.05 38.94 17.61
CA ARG A 312 -12.63 39.15 17.88
C ARG A 312 -12.32 38.90 19.36
N ARG A 313 -11.28 38.11 19.68
CA ARG A 313 -10.36 38.41 20.80
C ARG A 313 -8.92 38.01 20.47
N ARG A 314 -8.02 38.81 21.03
CA ARG A 314 -6.62 39.07 20.71
C ARG A 314 -5.66 37.93 21.08
N ALA A 315 -4.49 38.01 20.43
CA ALA A 315 -3.23 37.32 20.61
C ALA A 315 -2.80 37.00 22.04
N ILE A 316 -2.10 35.88 22.19
CA ILE A 316 -0.94 35.72 23.08
C ILE A 316 0.15 35.00 22.25
N GLN A 317 1.34 35.59 22.27
CA GLN A 317 2.57 35.20 21.59
C GLN A 317 3.42 34.26 22.45
N ASP A 318 4.19 33.42 21.74
CA ASP A 318 5.53 32.87 22.00
C ASP A 318 5.82 31.93 23.19
N ALA A 319 6.33 30.73 22.85
CA ALA A 319 7.41 30.04 23.57
C ALA A 319 8.20 29.11 22.60
N PRO A 320 9.53 28.93 22.79
CA PRO A 320 10.45 28.41 21.76
C PRO A 320 10.60 26.88 21.74
N LYS A 321 11.02 26.35 20.58
CA LYS A 321 11.39 24.96 20.33
C LYS A 321 12.78 24.62 20.92
N ALA A 322 12.90 23.46 21.56
CA ALA A 322 14.17 22.80 21.88
C ALA A 322 14.19 21.40 21.22
N GLY A 323 15.37 20.95 20.78
CA GLY A 323 15.55 19.89 19.78
C GLY A 323 16.05 18.53 20.26
N ALA A 324 16.16 17.66 19.24
CA ALA A 324 17.01 16.49 19.01
C ALA A 324 17.08 15.34 20.05
N ASP A 325 16.65 14.17 19.56
CA ASP A 325 17.20 12.82 19.75
C ASP A 325 17.34 12.28 21.17
N GLY A 326 16.28 11.58 21.60
CA GLY A 326 16.26 10.59 22.68
C GLY A 326 15.57 9.30 22.21
N PRO A 327 15.73 8.17 22.91
CA PRO A 327 15.25 6.86 22.47
C PRO A 327 13.75 6.91 22.20
N GLN A 328 13.34 6.37 21.05
CA GLN A 328 11.97 6.44 20.55
C GLN A 328 11.03 5.74 21.53
N ALA A 329 10.43 6.54 22.42
CA ALA A 329 9.38 6.08 23.31
C ALA A 329 8.23 5.55 22.46
N ALA A 330 7.65 4.42 22.85
CA ALA A 330 6.48 3.86 22.20
C ALA A 330 5.45 4.98 21.97
N GLN A 331 5.17 5.28 20.69
CA GLN A 331 4.18 6.27 20.31
C GLN A 331 2.85 5.88 20.97
N PRO A 332 2.15 6.79 21.68
CA PRO A 332 0.85 6.47 22.23
C PRO A 332 -0.11 6.09 21.10
N SER A 333 -0.95 5.06 21.30
CA SER A 333 -1.88 4.59 20.28
C SER A 333 -2.78 5.73 19.80
N SER A 334 -2.77 6.00 18.51
CA SER A 334 -3.66 6.97 17.88
C SER A 334 -5.10 6.49 17.84
N ILE A 335 -5.43 5.23 18.13
CA ILE A 335 -6.79 4.70 17.99
C ILE A 335 -7.78 5.37 18.95
N GLN A 336 -8.80 6.05 18.41
CA GLN A 336 -9.95 6.60 19.15
C GLN A 336 -11.11 5.62 19.28
N MET A 337 -11.41 4.89 18.20
CA MET A 337 -12.56 3.99 18.17
C MET A 337 -12.31 2.85 17.20
N VAL A 338 -12.68 1.63 17.59
CA VAL A 338 -12.73 0.49 16.66
C VAL A 338 -14.18 0.28 16.23
N VAL A 339 -14.44 0.45 14.94
CA VAL A 339 -15.72 0.13 14.29
C VAL A 339 -15.75 -1.36 13.98
N LYS A 340 -16.86 -2.00 14.35
CA LYS A 340 -17.12 -3.42 14.14
C LYS A 340 -18.19 -3.59 13.06
N LEU A 341 -17.84 -4.19 11.93
CA LEU A 341 -18.71 -4.42 10.77
C LEU A 341 -19.01 -5.91 10.56
N ALA A 342 -20.29 -6.20 10.34
CA ALA A 342 -20.83 -7.54 10.18
C ALA A 342 -21.59 -7.67 8.86
N VAL A 343 -21.55 -8.88 8.29
CA VAL A 343 -22.42 -9.26 7.17
C VAL A 343 -23.88 -9.17 7.65
N PRO A 344 -24.76 -8.41 6.98
CA PRO A 344 -26.13 -8.24 7.44
C PRO A 344 -26.99 -9.46 7.11
N LEU A 345 -28.08 -9.65 7.87
CA LEU A 345 -29.07 -10.71 7.69
C LEU A 345 -29.52 -10.92 6.22
N VAL A 346 -29.68 -9.84 5.47
CA VAL A 346 -30.19 -9.91 4.09
C VAL A 346 -29.28 -10.76 3.20
N MET A 347 -27.96 -10.64 3.34
CA MET A 347 -27.01 -11.41 2.54
C MET A 347 -26.98 -12.88 2.99
N ILE A 348 -27.01 -13.12 4.30
CA ILE A 348 -27.12 -14.49 4.86
C ILE A 348 -28.37 -15.19 4.34
N ARG A 349 -29.51 -14.50 4.25
CA ARG A 349 -30.74 -15.08 3.69
C ARG A 349 -30.65 -15.31 2.18
N GLN A 350 -29.95 -14.47 1.44
CA GLN A 350 -29.80 -14.62 -0.02
C GLN A 350 -29.01 -15.88 -0.39
N ILE A 351 -27.93 -16.19 0.33
CA ILE A 351 -27.13 -17.39 0.03
C ILE A 351 -27.89 -18.70 0.36
N ILE A 352 -28.84 -18.67 1.30
CA ILE A 352 -29.56 -19.87 1.76
C ILE A 352 -31.03 -19.99 1.30
N THR A 353 -31.66 -18.96 0.72
CA THR A 353 -33.09 -19.05 0.32
C THR A 353 -33.30 -19.04 -1.19
N LYS A 354 -34.22 -19.89 -1.65
CA LYS A 354 -34.52 -20.22 -3.06
C LYS A 354 -35.03 -19.06 -3.93
N ASN A 355 -35.20 -17.86 -3.39
CA ASN A 355 -35.62 -16.66 -4.12
C ASN A 355 -34.42 -15.90 -4.69
N HIS A 356 -33.54 -16.63 -5.38
CA HIS A 356 -32.65 -16.02 -6.34
C HIS A 356 -33.54 -15.50 -7.49
N VAL A 357 -33.69 -14.18 -7.65
CA VAL A 357 -34.32 -13.64 -8.86
C VAL A 357 -33.32 -13.82 -9.99
N PRO A 358 -33.56 -14.72 -10.96
CA PRO A 358 -32.65 -14.89 -12.08
C PRO A 358 -32.67 -13.58 -12.89
N GLY A 359 -31.57 -12.84 -12.87
CA GLY A 359 -31.44 -11.54 -13.55
C GLY A 359 -31.42 -10.29 -12.65
N SER A 360 -31.63 -10.39 -11.32
CA SER A 360 -31.38 -9.25 -10.40
C SER A 360 -29.90 -9.11 -10.00
N ASN A 361 -29.10 -10.13 -10.28
CA ASN A 361 -27.65 -10.11 -10.24
C ASN A 361 -27.13 -10.56 -11.61
N ARG A 362 -27.29 -9.72 -12.64
CA ARG A 362 -26.13 -9.63 -13.54
C ARG A 362 -25.03 -9.08 -12.64
N PRO A 363 -23.88 -9.75 -12.47
CA PRO A 363 -22.76 -9.11 -11.81
C PRO A 363 -22.62 -7.75 -12.48
N ILE A 364 -22.76 -6.68 -11.69
CA ILE A 364 -22.58 -5.33 -12.19
C ILE A 364 -21.24 -5.36 -12.93
N PRO A 365 -21.20 -5.03 -14.24
CA PRO A 365 -19.99 -5.21 -15.03
C PRO A 365 -18.82 -4.55 -14.31
N LEU A 366 -17.63 -5.16 -14.37
CA LEU A 366 -16.42 -4.61 -13.71
C LEU A 366 -16.23 -3.13 -14.04
N ALA A 367 -16.48 -2.75 -15.30
CA ALA A 367 -16.45 -1.36 -15.77
C ALA A 367 -17.40 -0.41 -14.99
N THR A 368 -18.56 -0.91 -14.54
CA THR A 368 -19.52 -0.10 -13.76
C THR A 368 -19.02 0.13 -12.33
N TRP A 369 -18.45 -0.90 -11.69
CA TRP A 369 -17.82 -0.76 -10.38
C TRP A 369 -16.60 0.15 -10.43
N HIS A 370 -15.74 -0.06 -11.42
CA HIS A 370 -14.57 0.77 -11.69
C HIS A 370 -14.96 2.24 -11.91
N ALA A 371 -16.00 2.52 -12.70
CA ALA A 371 -16.50 3.88 -12.90
C ALA A 371 -17.01 4.53 -11.60
N GLU A 372 -17.66 3.76 -10.72
CA GLU A 372 -18.15 4.27 -9.44
C GLU A 372 -16.99 4.56 -8.45
N ILE A 373 -15.96 3.70 -8.42
CA ILE A 373 -14.72 3.94 -7.65
C ILE A 373 -14.09 5.28 -8.10
N ARG A 374 -13.86 5.45 -9.41
CA ARG A 374 -13.26 6.67 -9.97
C ARG A 374 -14.11 7.91 -9.69
N LYS A 375 -15.42 7.82 -9.84
CA LYS A 375 -16.35 8.93 -9.58
C LYS A 375 -16.32 9.40 -8.13
N ARG A 376 -16.16 8.48 -7.18
CA ARG A 376 -16.09 8.80 -5.74
C ARG A 376 -14.75 9.39 -5.35
N ALA A 377 -13.64 8.79 -5.78
CA ALA A 377 -12.30 9.33 -5.58
C ALA A 377 -12.23 10.76 -6.14
N ALA A 378 -12.71 10.97 -7.37
CA ALA A 378 -12.77 12.30 -7.98
C ALA A 378 -13.64 13.30 -7.19
N ARG A 379 -14.68 12.85 -6.47
CA ARG A 379 -15.49 13.74 -5.62
C ARG A 379 -14.70 14.19 -4.38
N GLN A 380 -13.99 13.27 -3.73
CA GLN A 380 -13.16 13.58 -2.56
C GLN A 380 -11.97 14.46 -2.96
N ILE A 381 -11.27 14.12 -4.03
CA ILE A 381 -10.15 14.91 -4.57
C ILE A 381 -10.62 16.34 -4.89
N ARG A 382 -11.77 16.52 -5.56
CA ARG A 382 -12.32 17.87 -5.82
C ARG A 382 -12.59 18.68 -4.54
N GLN A 383 -12.97 18.02 -3.44
CA GLN A 383 -13.17 18.71 -2.15
C GLN A 383 -11.82 19.13 -1.55
N LEU A 384 -10.81 18.28 -1.63
CA LEU A 384 -9.45 18.59 -1.18
C LEU A 384 -8.80 19.70 -2.03
N GLU A 385 -8.93 19.64 -3.35
CA GLU A 385 -8.46 20.69 -4.27
C GLU A 385 -9.15 22.04 -3.99
N GLN A 386 -10.43 22.05 -3.64
CA GLN A 386 -11.13 23.27 -3.22
C GLN A 386 -10.56 23.81 -1.91
N ALA A 387 -10.22 22.94 -0.95
CA ALA A 387 -9.55 23.35 0.28
C ALA A 387 -8.16 23.92 0.00
N MET A 388 -7.39 23.33 -0.92
CA MET A 388 -6.07 23.84 -1.33
C MET A 388 -6.16 25.26 -1.91
N LYS A 389 -7.18 25.54 -2.73
CA LYS A 389 -7.40 26.89 -3.28
C LYS A 389 -7.74 27.95 -2.23
N LEU A 390 -8.19 27.54 -1.05
CA LEU A 390 -8.65 28.44 0.02
C LEU A 390 -7.58 28.67 1.10
N THR A 391 -6.48 27.92 1.10
CA THR A 391 -5.39 28.08 2.07
C THR A 391 -4.14 28.70 1.43
N GLU A 392 -3.51 29.61 2.17
CA GLU A 392 -2.21 30.20 1.82
C GLU A 392 -1.07 29.59 2.65
N ASN A 393 -1.37 28.61 3.51
CA ASN A 393 -0.41 27.99 4.41
C ASN A 393 0.28 26.81 3.73
N ALA A 394 1.59 26.95 3.49
CA ALA A 394 2.41 25.90 2.84
C ALA A 394 2.30 24.52 3.51
N ARG A 395 2.27 24.45 4.85
CA ARG A 395 2.14 23.14 5.55
C ARG A 395 0.77 22.50 5.35
N GLU A 396 -0.26 23.33 5.25
CA GLU A 396 -1.63 22.85 4.99
C GLU A 396 -1.77 22.39 3.54
N LEU A 397 -1.12 23.07 2.60
CA LEU A 397 -1.01 22.64 1.20
C LEU A 397 -0.32 21.27 1.09
N ASP A 398 0.82 21.08 1.76
CA ASP A 398 1.54 19.80 1.77
C ASP A 398 0.67 18.68 2.34
N SER A 399 -0.01 18.93 3.46
CA SER A 399 -0.93 17.95 4.08
C SER A 399 -2.13 17.60 3.19
N LEU A 400 -2.70 18.58 2.49
CA LEU A 400 -3.80 18.35 1.56
C LEU A 400 -3.34 17.56 0.33
N GLN A 401 -2.11 17.80 -0.14
CA GLN A 401 -1.52 17.04 -1.23
C GLN A 401 -1.33 15.57 -0.85
N VAL A 402 -0.84 15.29 0.37
CA VAL A 402 -0.74 13.92 0.89
C VAL A 402 -2.11 13.24 0.94
N GLN A 403 -3.14 13.92 1.43
CA GLN A 403 -4.51 13.37 1.46
C GLN A 403 -5.06 13.06 0.06
N ILE A 404 -4.72 13.87 -0.95
CA ILE A 404 -5.11 13.58 -2.34
C ILE A 404 -4.44 12.27 -2.78
N THR A 405 -3.14 12.12 -2.56
CA THR A 405 -2.41 10.89 -2.89
C THR A 405 -2.98 9.68 -2.18
N GLU A 406 -3.30 9.78 -0.88
CA GLU A 406 -3.94 8.70 -0.11
C GLU A 406 -5.29 8.27 -0.70
N VAL A 407 -6.13 9.23 -1.12
CA VAL A 407 -7.42 8.95 -1.77
C VAL A 407 -7.21 8.24 -3.11
N GLU A 408 -6.19 8.64 -3.87
CA GLU A 408 -5.84 7.98 -5.13
C GLU A 408 -5.37 6.54 -4.92
N GLN A 409 -4.43 6.31 -4.00
CA GLN A 409 -3.93 4.97 -3.70
C GLN A 409 -5.03 4.06 -3.13
N ALA A 410 -5.89 4.57 -2.24
CA ALA A 410 -7.03 3.82 -1.73
C ALA A 410 -8.03 3.42 -2.84
N ALA A 411 -8.22 4.29 -3.84
CA ALA A 411 -9.05 3.98 -4.99
C ALA A 411 -8.43 2.88 -5.86
N LEU A 412 -7.12 2.90 -6.08
CA LEU A 412 -6.41 1.86 -6.82
C LEU A 412 -6.41 0.52 -6.09
N GLN A 413 -6.22 0.51 -4.77
CA GLN A 413 -6.38 -0.70 -3.94
C GLN A 413 -7.79 -1.31 -4.10
N ALA A 414 -8.83 -0.48 -4.17
CA ALA A 414 -10.19 -0.96 -4.45
C ALA A 414 -10.34 -1.55 -5.87
N VAL A 415 -9.62 -1.01 -6.86
CA VAL A 415 -9.56 -1.57 -8.22
C VAL A 415 -8.83 -2.93 -8.23
N ILE A 416 -7.76 -3.08 -7.45
CA ILE A 416 -7.08 -4.38 -7.28
C ILE A 416 -8.02 -5.41 -6.66
N HIS A 417 -8.76 -5.04 -5.61
CA HIS A 417 -9.79 -5.92 -5.05
C HIS A 417 -10.85 -6.33 -6.09
N LEU A 418 -11.26 -5.38 -6.96
CA LEU A 418 -12.23 -5.65 -8.02
C LEU A 418 -11.71 -6.68 -9.02
N ALA A 419 -10.44 -6.54 -9.42
CA ALA A 419 -9.77 -7.50 -10.27
C ALA A 419 -9.63 -8.86 -9.59
N ARG A 420 -9.27 -8.90 -8.29
CA ARG A 420 -9.16 -10.13 -7.48
C ARG A 420 -10.46 -10.92 -7.38
N ALA A 421 -11.61 -10.26 -7.39
CA ALA A 421 -12.91 -10.95 -7.33
C ALA A 421 -13.19 -11.78 -8.59
N THR A 422 -12.61 -11.40 -9.74
CA THR A 422 -12.81 -12.09 -11.03
C THR A 422 -11.51 -12.19 -11.81
N PRO A 423 -10.47 -12.83 -11.25
CA PRO A 423 -9.13 -12.68 -11.73
C PRO A 423 -8.95 -13.36 -13.10
N ASN A 424 -9.69 -14.43 -13.41
CA ASN A 424 -9.60 -15.11 -14.72
C ASN A 424 -10.25 -14.36 -15.89
N ARG A 425 -10.94 -13.23 -15.65
CA ARG A 425 -11.64 -12.48 -16.69
C ARG A 425 -10.68 -11.55 -17.44
N PRO A 426 -10.60 -11.57 -18.78
CA PRO A 426 -9.75 -10.65 -19.53
C PRO A 426 -10.00 -9.15 -19.22
N GLU A 427 -11.20 -8.81 -18.79
CA GLU A 427 -11.59 -7.46 -18.38
C GLU A 427 -10.91 -6.97 -17.08
N SER A 428 -10.27 -7.86 -16.31
CA SER A 428 -9.47 -7.50 -15.13
C SER A 428 -8.14 -6.85 -15.54
N ILE A 429 -7.56 -7.23 -16.68
CA ILE A 429 -6.21 -6.80 -17.07
C ILE A 429 -6.13 -5.29 -17.28
N PRO A 430 -7.05 -4.62 -18.02
CA PRO A 430 -7.02 -3.17 -18.14
C PRO A 430 -7.11 -2.43 -16.80
N LEU A 431 -7.79 -3.01 -15.81
CA LEU A 431 -7.89 -2.46 -14.46
C LEU A 431 -6.55 -2.57 -13.72
N LEU A 432 -5.91 -3.72 -13.83
CA LEU A 432 -4.57 -3.96 -13.28
C LEU A 432 -3.51 -3.06 -13.92
N VAL A 433 -3.61 -2.80 -15.23
CA VAL A 433 -2.73 -1.86 -15.94
C VAL A 433 -2.88 -0.43 -15.39
N GLU A 434 -4.10 0.04 -15.13
CA GLU A 434 -4.31 1.36 -14.47
C GLU A 434 -3.65 1.41 -13.08
N CYS A 435 -3.64 0.29 -12.35
CA CYS A 435 -2.96 0.20 -11.07
C CYS A 435 -1.44 0.25 -11.20
N ILE A 436 -0.84 -0.27 -12.29
CA ILE A 436 0.61 -0.11 -12.53
C ILE A 436 0.95 1.33 -12.89
N GLU A 437 0.11 1.98 -13.70
CA GLU A 437 0.32 3.35 -14.17
C GLU A 437 0.34 4.37 -13.02
N ARG A 438 -0.47 4.15 -11.98
CA ARG A 438 -0.74 5.16 -10.93
C ARG A 438 -0.46 4.70 -9.50
N GLY A 439 -0.20 3.40 -9.32
CA GLY A 439 0.02 2.79 -8.01
C GLY A 439 1.42 3.05 -7.48
N ASP A 440 1.54 3.04 -6.16
CA ASP A 440 2.85 2.92 -5.51
C ASP A 440 3.43 1.50 -5.64
N LEU A 441 4.67 1.32 -5.16
CA LEU A 441 5.37 0.05 -5.27
C LEU A 441 4.60 -1.12 -4.64
N GLU A 442 3.99 -0.92 -3.47
CA GLU A 442 3.24 -1.97 -2.76
C GLU A 442 2.02 -2.42 -3.56
N LEU A 443 1.29 -1.48 -4.18
CA LEU A 443 0.18 -1.81 -5.07
C LEU A 443 0.66 -2.53 -6.33
N VAL A 444 1.77 -2.09 -6.93
CA VAL A 444 2.32 -2.72 -8.15
C VAL A 444 2.79 -4.14 -7.88
N GLU A 445 3.40 -4.42 -6.73
CA GLU A 445 3.78 -5.78 -6.30
C GLU A 445 2.56 -6.70 -6.20
N GLN A 446 1.47 -6.21 -5.61
CA GLN A 446 0.21 -6.94 -5.57
C GLN A 446 -0.35 -7.21 -6.97
N VAL A 447 -0.23 -6.27 -7.91
CA VAL A 447 -0.70 -6.40 -9.29
C VAL A 447 0.11 -7.44 -10.05
N VAL A 448 1.45 -7.41 -9.98
CA VAL A 448 2.29 -8.40 -10.69
C VAL A 448 2.08 -9.80 -10.14
N GLY A 449 1.80 -9.96 -8.84
CA GLY A 449 1.38 -11.24 -8.26
C GLY A 449 0.09 -11.79 -8.88
N LEU A 450 -0.91 -10.93 -9.10
CA LEU A 450 -2.17 -11.34 -9.77
C LEU A 450 -1.97 -11.66 -11.24
N LEU A 451 -1.21 -10.83 -11.97
CA LEU A 451 -0.91 -11.09 -13.38
C LEU A 451 -0.11 -12.39 -13.53
N GLY A 452 0.88 -12.63 -12.67
CA GLY A 452 1.68 -13.85 -12.66
C GLY A 452 0.87 -15.10 -12.33
N HIS A 453 -0.08 -15.01 -11.39
CA HIS A 453 -0.88 -16.19 -11.02
C HIS A 453 -1.96 -16.51 -12.08
N PHE A 454 -2.70 -15.51 -12.55
CA PHE A 454 -3.91 -15.73 -13.36
C PHE A 454 -3.74 -15.47 -14.86
N HIS A 455 -2.73 -14.69 -15.25
CA HIS A 455 -2.60 -14.19 -16.62
C HIS A 455 -1.23 -14.40 -17.26
N LEU A 456 -0.31 -15.11 -16.61
CA LEU A 456 1.08 -15.27 -17.07
C LEU A 456 1.21 -15.71 -18.52
N LYS A 457 0.29 -16.57 -19.00
CA LYS A 457 0.30 -17.13 -20.35
C LYS A 457 -0.60 -16.38 -21.35
N SER A 458 -1.27 -15.32 -20.92
CA SER A 458 -2.16 -14.53 -21.77
C SER A 458 -1.39 -13.52 -22.59
N GLU A 459 -1.74 -13.31 -23.86
CA GLU A 459 -1.21 -12.19 -24.66
C GLU A 459 -1.69 -10.83 -24.14
N ALA A 460 -2.84 -10.80 -23.46
CA ALA A 460 -3.44 -9.56 -23.00
C ALA A 460 -2.64 -8.85 -21.90
N VAL A 461 -1.63 -9.50 -21.29
CA VAL A 461 -0.72 -8.86 -20.32
C VAL A 461 0.26 -7.88 -20.95
N LEU A 462 0.36 -7.85 -22.29
CA LEU A 462 1.34 -7.03 -23.00
C LEU A 462 1.37 -5.54 -22.59
N PRO A 463 0.23 -4.84 -22.42
CA PRO A 463 0.24 -3.46 -21.93
C PRO A 463 0.82 -3.32 -20.52
N ALA A 464 0.60 -4.32 -19.64
CA ALA A 464 1.14 -4.31 -18.27
C ALA A 464 2.66 -4.39 -18.27
N LEU A 465 3.25 -5.21 -19.15
CA LEU A 465 4.71 -5.36 -19.27
C LEU A 465 5.36 -4.03 -19.65
N TRP A 466 4.75 -3.29 -20.57
CA TRP A 466 5.25 -1.96 -20.93
C TRP A 466 5.05 -0.96 -19.80
N GLN A 467 3.88 -0.96 -19.15
CA GLN A 467 3.60 -0.05 -18.04
C GLN A 467 4.59 -0.21 -16.88
N LEU A 468 5.06 -1.44 -16.62
CA LEU A 468 6.13 -1.70 -15.65
C LEU A 468 7.46 -1.06 -16.03
N ALA A 469 7.80 -1.02 -17.33
CA ALA A 469 9.00 -0.35 -17.79
C ALA A 469 8.91 1.18 -17.57
N GLU A 470 7.73 1.76 -17.82
CA GLU A 470 7.50 3.20 -17.68
C GLU A 470 7.41 3.67 -16.23
N SER A 471 6.87 2.84 -15.33
CA SER A 471 6.72 3.21 -13.92
C SER A 471 8.08 3.51 -13.26
N GLY A 472 9.15 2.89 -13.76
CA GLY A 472 10.49 2.97 -13.17
C GLY A 472 10.60 2.33 -11.79
N LEU A 473 9.55 1.63 -11.34
CA LEU A 473 9.51 0.92 -10.07
C LEU A 473 10.28 -0.39 -10.21
N GLU A 474 11.22 -0.62 -9.31
CA GLU A 474 12.06 -1.80 -9.29
C GLU A 474 11.86 -2.55 -7.97
N SER A 475 11.47 -3.81 -8.06
CA SER A 475 11.52 -4.77 -6.97
C SER A 475 11.71 -6.19 -7.49
N GLU A 476 12.11 -7.09 -6.59
CA GLU A 476 12.31 -8.51 -6.90
C GLU A 476 11.05 -9.13 -7.50
N ALA A 477 9.87 -8.85 -6.92
CA ALA A 477 8.59 -9.34 -7.44
C ALA A 477 8.29 -8.89 -8.88
N ILE A 478 8.66 -7.65 -9.25
CA ILE A 478 8.48 -7.14 -10.61
C ILE A 478 9.42 -7.87 -11.58
N LEU A 479 10.70 -7.99 -11.21
CA LEU A 479 11.70 -8.65 -12.04
C LEU A 479 11.40 -10.15 -12.22
N ASP A 480 10.97 -10.83 -11.16
CA ASP A 480 10.54 -12.24 -11.21
C ASP A 480 9.33 -12.44 -12.11
N PHE A 481 8.34 -11.54 -12.05
CA PHE A 481 7.20 -11.59 -12.96
C PHE A 481 7.64 -11.42 -14.43
N LEU A 482 8.50 -10.45 -14.72
CA LEU A 482 9.03 -10.24 -16.08
C LEU A 482 9.83 -11.45 -16.56
N GLN A 483 10.65 -12.04 -15.69
CA GLN A 483 11.41 -13.25 -15.99
C GLN A 483 10.48 -14.45 -16.25
N ALA A 484 9.45 -14.64 -15.43
CA ALA A 484 8.45 -15.69 -15.62
C ALA A 484 7.71 -15.54 -16.95
N VAL A 485 7.37 -14.31 -17.36
CA VAL A 485 6.77 -14.04 -18.68
C VAL A 485 7.74 -14.38 -19.80
N LEU A 486 9.01 -13.97 -19.68
CA LEU A 486 10.07 -14.26 -20.66
C LEU A 486 10.27 -15.77 -20.87
N GLU A 487 10.22 -16.56 -19.79
CA GLU A 487 10.47 -18.00 -19.84
C GLU A 487 9.24 -18.82 -20.24
N SER A 488 8.05 -18.43 -19.77
CA SER A 488 6.87 -19.31 -19.76
C SER A 488 5.68 -18.81 -20.59
N ASN A 489 5.63 -17.55 -21.01
CA ASN A 489 4.53 -17.04 -21.82
C ASN A 489 4.63 -17.57 -23.26
N PRO A 490 3.56 -18.13 -23.86
CA PRO A 490 3.61 -18.71 -25.20
C PRO A 490 3.72 -17.67 -26.34
N HIS A 491 3.46 -16.40 -26.04
CA HIS A 491 3.47 -15.31 -27.03
C HIS A 491 4.85 -14.64 -27.08
N ARG A 492 5.53 -14.75 -28.22
CA ARG A 492 6.85 -14.14 -28.45
C ARG A 492 6.84 -12.61 -28.32
N SER A 493 5.69 -11.99 -28.61
CA SER A 493 5.42 -10.57 -28.36
C SER A 493 5.58 -10.22 -26.89
N CYS A 494 4.93 -10.96 -25.98
CA CYS A 494 5.03 -10.77 -24.54
C CYS A 494 6.46 -11.02 -24.04
N GLN A 495 7.11 -12.10 -24.49
CA GLN A 495 8.50 -12.38 -24.13
C GLN A 495 9.44 -11.23 -24.52
N ALA A 496 9.28 -10.68 -25.73
CA ALA A 496 10.11 -9.58 -26.21
C ALA A 496 9.91 -8.29 -25.40
N VAL A 497 8.65 -7.95 -25.08
CA VAL A 497 8.35 -6.76 -24.26
C VAL A 497 8.78 -6.96 -22.81
N ALA A 498 8.66 -8.18 -22.25
CA ALA A 498 9.16 -8.50 -20.92
C ALA A 498 10.68 -8.36 -20.83
N ALA A 499 11.42 -8.87 -21.83
CA ALA A 499 12.87 -8.68 -21.91
C ALA A 499 13.26 -7.20 -22.07
N LEU A 500 12.51 -6.43 -22.85
CA LEU A 500 12.73 -4.99 -22.95
C LEU A 500 12.49 -4.29 -21.61
N ALA A 501 11.38 -4.59 -20.94
CA ALA A 501 11.01 -4.00 -19.65
C ALA A 501 12.04 -4.33 -18.56
N GLY A 502 12.43 -5.61 -18.44
CA GLY A 502 13.48 -6.04 -17.51
C GLY A 502 14.82 -5.37 -17.83
N GLY A 503 15.18 -5.29 -19.12
CA GLY A 503 16.37 -4.57 -19.56
C GLY A 503 16.36 -3.08 -19.20
N ILE A 504 15.21 -2.40 -19.29
CA ILE A 504 15.06 -0.98 -18.88
C ILE A 504 15.22 -0.83 -17.36
N LEU A 505 14.52 -1.63 -16.58
CA LEU A 505 14.54 -1.56 -15.11
C LEU A 505 15.94 -1.89 -14.57
N SER A 506 16.52 -3.02 -14.97
CA SER A 506 17.87 -3.40 -14.54
C SER A 506 18.96 -2.45 -15.07
N ARG A 507 18.74 -1.77 -16.19
CA ARG A 507 19.63 -0.70 -16.66
C ARG A 507 19.59 0.53 -15.76
N ASN A 508 18.43 0.86 -15.18
CA ASN A 508 18.35 1.95 -14.19
C ASN A 508 19.13 1.58 -12.92
N HIS A 509 19.03 0.31 -12.48
CA HIS A 509 19.83 -0.22 -11.37
C HIS A 509 21.35 -0.07 -11.59
N LEU A 510 21.83 -0.36 -12.81
CA LEU A 510 23.26 -0.27 -13.16
C LEU A 510 23.89 1.11 -12.91
N ARG A 511 23.08 2.19 -12.97
CA ARG A 511 23.54 3.56 -12.73
C ARG A 511 24.01 3.77 -11.29
N ILE A 512 23.45 3.02 -10.34
CA ILE A 512 23.71 3.16 -8.91
C ILE A 512 24.38 1.94 -8.27
N ALA A 513 24.49 0.82 -8.99
CA ALA A 513 25.05 -0.43 -8.48
C ALA A 513 26.52 -0.33 -7.97
N PRO A 514 26.96 -1.19 -7.03
CA PRO A 514 28.36 -1.32 -6.64
C PRO A 514 29.25 -1.78 -7.82
N ALA A 515 30.55 -1.49 -7.77
CA ALA A 515 31.50 -1.83 -8.85
C ALA A 515 31.62 -3.34 -9.14
N GLU A 516 31.34 -4.18 -8.15
CA GLU A 516 31.48 -5.64 -8.22
C GLU A 516 30.32 -6.32 -8.96
N GLU A 517 29.13 -5.71 -8.95
CA GLU A 517 27.91 -6.26 -9.59
C GLU A 517 27.70 -5.74 -11.03
N VAL A 518 28.47 -4.73 -11.43
CA VAL A 518 28.29 -4.03 -12.71
C VAL A 518 28.42 -4.97 -13.89
N GLU A 519 29.44 -5.81 -13.88
CA GLU A 519 29.77 -6.63 -15.05
C GLU A 519 28.69 -7.69 -15.28
N SER A 520 28.27 -8.39 -14.22
CA SER A 520 27.18 -9.37 -14.28
C SER A 520 25.86 -8.72 -14.67
N THR A 521 25.50 -7.59 -14.06
CA THR A 521 24.23 -6.92 -14.34
C THR A 521 24.23 -6.28 -15.74
N ALA A 522 25.36 -5.75 -16.21
CA ALA A 522 25.48 -5.20 -17.56
C ALA A 522 25.38 -6.30 -18.62
N GLN A 523 25.95 -7.47 -18.36
CA GLN A 523 25.80 -8.63 -19.21
C GLN A 523 24.34 -9.08 -19.28
N ALA A 524 23.65 -9.20 -18.14
CA ALA A 524 22.22 -9.56 -18.09
C ALA A 524 21.34 -8.54 -18.85
N VAL A 525 21.56 -7.24 -18.65
CA VAL A 525 20.87 -6.18 -19.40
C VAL A 525 21.13 -6.29 -20.90
N ALA A 526 22.37 -6.52 -21.32
CA ALA A 526 22.73 -6.69 -22.73
C ALA A 526 22.00 -7.90 -23.35
N GLU A 527 21.93 -9.02 -22.63
CA GLU A 527 21.23 -10.23 -23.08
C GLU A 527 19.73 -10.01 -23.24
N MET A 528 19.08 -9.38 -22.26
CA MET A 528 17.65 -9.04 -22.31
C MET A 528 17.33 -8.10 -23.49
N LEU A 529 18.09 -7.02 -23.65
CA LEU A 529 17.89 -6.09 -24.76
C LEU A 529 18.19 -6.74 -26.12
N ALA A 530 19.21 -7.60 -26.21
CA ALA A 530 19.52 -8.33 -27.43
C ALA A 530 18.42 -9.35 -27.79
N PHE A 531 17.79 -9.97 -26.79
CA PHE A 531 16.62 -10.82 -27.00
C PHE A 531 15.45 -10.01 -27.56
N ALA A 532 15.13 -8.87 -26.94
CA ALA A 532 14.06 -7.98 -27.38
C ALA A 532 14.28 -7.49 -28.82
N GLU A 533 15.50 -7.10 -29.19
CA GLU A 533 15.84 -6.71 -30.56
C GLU A 533 15.68 -7.88 -31.55
N LYS A 534 16.27 -9.05 -31.25
CA LYS A 534 16.25 -10.22 -32.14
C LYS A 534 14.88 -10.86 -32.27
N SER A 535 13.95 -10.56 -31.37
CA SER A 535 12.57 -11.01 -31.47
C SER A 535 11.88 -10.54 -32.76
N GLY A 536 12.32 -9.40 -33.32
CA GLY A 536 11.72 -8.78 -34.50
C GLY A 536 10.28 -8.31 -34.27
N THR A 537 9.88 -8.10 -33.01
CA THR A 537 8.54 -7.64 -32.68
C THR A 537 8.31 -6.22 -33.19
N ASN A 538 7.21 -6.02 -33.93
CA ASN A 538 6.77 -4.70 -34.40
C ASN A 538 5.81 -4.03 -33.41
N ILE A 539 5.72 -4.55 -32.19
CA ILE A 539 4.85 -4.02 -31.16
C ILE A 539 5.37 -2.66 -30.73
N ARG A 540 4.47 -1.68 -30.85
CA ARG A 540 4.70 -0.32 -30.42
C ARG A 540 4.02 -0.11 -29.07
N PRO A 541 4.74 0.41 -28.09
CA PRO A 541 4.14 0.69 -26.80
C PRO A 541 3.04 1.75 -26.84
N THR A 542 3.32 2.88 -27.51
CA THR A 542 2.33 3.89 -27.86
C THR A 542 2.28 4.11 -29.37
N ALA A 543 1.31 4.89 -29.85
CA ALA A 543 1.21 5.21 -31.27
C ALA A 543 2.42 6.00 -31.79
N ASP A 544 3.04 6.80 -30.90
CA ASP A 544 4.15 7.70 -31.21
C ASP A 544 5.52 7.05 -31.00
N ASP A 545 5.57 5.96 -30.24
CA ASP A 545 6.82 5.23 -29.97
C ASP A 545 7.28 4.37 -31.16
N PRO A 546 8.60 4.21 -31.32
CA PRO A 546 9.14 3.16 -32.17
C PRO A 546 8.79 1.77 -31.62
N ASP A 547 8.91 0.74 -32.45
CA ASP A 547 8.70 -0.64 -32.00
C ASP A 547 9.72 -1.06 -30.93
N ALA A 548 9.33 -2.02 -30.08
CA ALA A 548 10.15 -2.51 -28.97
C ALA A 548 11.53 -3.02 -29.42
N ALA A 549 11.65 -3.62 -30.61
CA ALA A 549 12.95 -4.04 -31.14
C ALA A 549 13.87 -2.84 -31.43
N THR A 550 13.31 -1.76 -31.98
CA THR A 550 14.02 -0.51 -32.22
C THR A 550 14.41 0.18 -30.91
N ILE A 551 13.53 0.19 -29.90
CA ILE A 551 13.85 0.71 -28.56
C ILE A 551 15.03 -0.08 -27.97
N ALA A 552 14.95 -1.42 -27.99
CA ALA A 552 16.00 -2.28 -27.46
C ALA A 552 17.36 -2.02 -28.13
N ARG A 553 17.40 -1.88 -29.46
CA ARG A 553 18.62 -1.53 -30.21
C ARG A 553 19.22 -0.20 -29.77
N ARG A 554 18.38 0.82 -29.56
CA ARG A 554 18.84 2.15 -29.11
C ARG A 554 19.44 2.07 -27.71
N LEU A 555 18.79 1.37 -26.78
CA LEU A 555 19.27 1.18 -25.42
C LEU A 555 20.61 0.44 -25.36
N GLN A 556 20.79 -0.60 -26.19
CA GLN A 556 22.07 -1.31 -26.30
C GLN A 556 23.22 -0.39 -26.73
N ALA A 557 22.96 0.57 -27.62
CA ALA A 557 23.98 1.48 -28.12
C ALA A 557 24.55 2.41 -27.04
N GLY A 558 23.73 2.74 -26.03
CA GLY A 558 24.14 3.54 -24.87
C GLY A 558 24.76 2.72 -23.74
N LEU A 559 24.51 1.41 -23.67
CA LEU A 559 24.84 0.60 -22.50
C LEU A 559 26.33 0.66 -22.12
N ALA A 560 27.24 0.60 -23.10
CA ALA A 560 28.68 0.68 -22.87
C ALA A 560 29.14 2.02 -22.27
N ASN A 561 28.38 3.10 -22.51
CA ASN A 561 28.69 4.44 -22.02
C ASN A 561 27.90 4.81 -20.76
N LEU A 562 27.05 3.92 -20.23
CA LEU A 562 26.11 4.24 -19.15
C LEU A 562 26.83 4.87 -17.94
N ARG A 563 27.82 4.17 -17.37
CA ARG A 563 28.60 4.68 -16.22
C ARG A 563 29.45 5.89 -16.56
N ASN A 564 30.01 5.93 -17.75
CA ASN A 564 30.83 7.03 -18.23
C ASN A 564 30.03 8.34 -18.31
N CYS A 565 28.72 8.24 -18.50
CA CYS A 565 27.80 9.37 -18.59
C CYS A 565 27.17 9.80 -17.23
N GLU A 566 27.38 9.05 -16.15
CA GLU A 566 26.91 9.38 -14.80
C GLU A 566 27.94 10.20 -14.00
N VAL A 567 27.51 10.81 -12.88
CA VAL A 567 28.38 11.61 -12.00
C VAL A 567 29.59 10.78 -11.53
N GLY A 568 30.79 11.31 -11.74
CA GLY A 568 32.06 10.62 -11.48
C GLY A 568 32.61 9.84 -12.68
N GLY A 569 31.80 9.58 -13.70
CA GLY A 569 32.19 8.91 -14.94
C GLY A 569 33.09 9.77 -15.83
N LYS A 570 33.93 9.10 -16.63
CA LYS A 570 34.70 9.74 -17.71
C LYS A 570 33.86 9.78 -18.97
N HIS A 571 33.28 10.94 -19.26
CA HIS A 571 32.36 11.11 -20.38
C HIS A 571 33.04 10.69 -21.71
N PRO A 572 32.38 9.88 -22.55
CA PRO A 572 32.94 9.50 -23.84
C PRO A 572 33.10 10.71 -24.76
N GLU A 573 33.92 10.58 -25.79
CA GLU A 573 34.04 11.65 -26.79
C GLU A 573 32.70 11.90 -27.50
N ILE A 574 32.39 13.17 -27.74
CA ILE A 574 31.17 13.57 -28.43
C ILE A 574 31.50 13.72 -29.92
N LEU A 575 30.97 12.78 -30.71
CA LEU A 575 31.15 12.70 -32.16
C LEU A 575 29.78 12.75 -32.84
N GLY A 576 29.57 13.76 -33.68
CA GLY A 576 28.32 13.93 -34.42
C GLY A 576 28.48 14.87 -35.61
N THR A 577 27.37 15.37 -36.15
CA THR A 577 27.40 16.44 -37.14
C THR A 577 26.69 17.68 -36.60
N ASP A 578 27.09 18.86 -37.06
CA ASP A 578 26.30 20.08 -36.82
C ASP A 578 25.05 20.12 -37.67
N LEU A 579 24.22 21.16 -37.55
CA LEU A 579 23.00 21.33 -38.34
C LEU A 579 23.24 21.53 -39.86
N ALA A 580 24.45 21.90 -40.28
CA ALA A 580 24.85 22.01 -41.68
C ALA A 580 25.45 20.71 -42.26
N ASN A 581 25.40 19.63 -41.48
CA ASN A 581 25.83 18.26 -41.81
C ASN A 581 27.34 18.12 -41.92
N ARG A 582 28.07 18.96 -41.17
CA ARG A 582 29.53 18.91 -41.07
C ARG A 582 29.92 18.09 -39.84
N PRO A 583 30.86 17.15 -39.96
CA PRO A 583 31.31 16.36 -38.81
C PRO A 583 31.98 17.25 -37.76
N ILE A 584 31.60 17.07 -36.49
CA ILE A 584 32.17 17.75 -35.34
C ILE A 584 32.65 16.71 -34.32
N ARG A 585 33.86 16.94 -33.81
CA ARG A 585 34.42 16.29 -32.64
C ARG A 585 34.57 17.32 -31.52
N VAL A 586 33.94 17.09 -30.39
CA VAL A 586 34.07 17.96 -29.21
C VAL A 586 35.17 17.43 -28.30
N THR A 587 36.18 18.26 -28.07
CA THR A 587 37.29 17.96 -27.16
C THR A 587 36.93 18.29 -25.71
N LEU A 588 36.79 17.27 -24.85
CA LEU A 588 36.38 17.44 -23.45
C LEU A 588 37.53 17.75 -22.46
N LEU A 589 38.79 17.70 -22.92
CA LEU A 589 39.98 17.78 -22.04
C LEU A 589 40.59 19.18 -21.93
N GLU A 590 39.99 20.19 -22.56
CA GLU A 590 40.56 21.55 -22.60
C GLU A 590 39.82 22.55 -21.71
N LYS A 591 38.50 22.39 -21.59
CA LYS A 591 37.61 23.33 -20.89
C LYS A 591 36.46 22.58 -20.25
N PRO A 592 35.92 23.10 -19.13
CA PRO A 592 34.63 22.67 -18.65
C PRO A 592 33.59 22.73 -19.77
N THR A 593 32.78 21.69 -19.89
CA THR A 593 31.77 21.55 -20.93
C THR A 593 30.39 21.42 -20.29
N LEU A 594 29.48 22.30 -20.69
CA LEU A 594 28.06 22.18 -20.40
C LEU A 594 27.39 21.55 -21.64
N LEU A 595 27.04 20.27 -21.50
CA LEU A 595 26.30 19.51 -22.51
C LEU A 595 24.81 19.64 -22.20
N LEU A 596 24.01 20.02 -23.18
CA LEU A 596 22.56 20.12 -23.05
C LEU A 596 21.84 19.44 -24.21
N THR A 597 20.77 18.73 -23.92
CA THR A 597 19.78 18.32 -24.92
C THR A 597 18.67 19.35 -25.02
N TRP A 598 17.98 19.37 -26.15
CA TRP A 598 16.72 20.09 -26.30
C TRP A 598 15.83 19.44 -27.35
N ASP A 599 14.55 19.73 -27.29
CA ASP A 599 13.55 19.37 -28.28
C ASP A 599 12.70 20.58 -28.70
N GLU A 600 11.56 20.31 -29.36
CA GLU A 600 10.60 21.35 -29.74
C GLU A 600 9.75 21.85 -28.56
N ALA A 601 9.41 20.98 -27.61
CA ALA A 601 8.52 21.28 -26.50
C ALA A 601 9.19 22.15 -25.42
N GLU A 602 10.49 21.95 -25.16
CA GLU A 602 11.26 22.74 -24.21
C GLU A 602 11.45 24.20 -24.62
N HIS A 603 11.72 24.43 -25.92
CA HIS A 603 11.84 25.78 -26.47
C HIS A 603 10.52 26.56 -26.43
N ALA A 604 9.38 25.89 -26.20
CA ALA A 604 8.11 26.57 -26.02
C ALA A 604 8.02 27.32 -24.67
N THR A 605 8.92 27.07 -23.71
CA THR A 605 9.01 27.86 -22.48
C THR A 605 10.15 28.88 -22.55
N GLU A 606 9.79 30.15 -22.79
CA GLU A 606 10.72 31.30 -22.88
C GLU A 606 11.75 31.34 -21.72
N THR A 607 11.33 30.92 -20.53
CA THR A 607 12.13 30.87 -19.30
C THR A 607 13.37 29.95 -19.38
N ASN A 608 13.25 28.80 -20.05
CA ASN A 608 14.34 27.81 -20.15
C ASN A 608 15.48 28.34 -21.00
N LEU A 609 15.15 28.89 -22.18
CA LEU A 609 16.11 29.53 -23.07
C LEU A 609 16.77 30.76 -22.41
N GLN A 610 16.00 31.58 -21.70
CA GLN A 610 16.53 32.74 -20.97
C GLN A 610 17.59 32.34 -19.93
N THR A 611 17.37 31.23 -19.22
CA THR A 611 18.30 30.69 -18.22
C THR A 611 19.62 30.27 -18.88
N ILE A 612 19.57 29.49 -19.97
CA ILE A 612 20.78 29.03 -20.67
C ILE A 612 21.53 30.21 -21.33
N GLN A 613 20.80 31.18 -21.90
CA GLN A 613 21.42 32.39 -22.44
C GLN A 613 22.06 33.26 -21.34
N ALA A 614 21.49 33.31 -20.14
CA ALA A 614 22.09 34.03 -19.01
C ALA A 614 23.42 33.39 -18.59
N ILE A 615 23.48 32.05 -18.58
CA ILE A 615 24.70 31.29 -18.34
C ILE A 615 25.75 31.60 -19.41
N ARG A 616 25.37 31.62 -20.69
CA ARG A 616 26.26 32.01 -21.78
C ARG A 616 26.81 33.43 -21.65
N ARG A 617 25.96 34.41 -21.28
CA ARG A 617 26.39 35.80 -21.02
C ARG A 617 27.36 35.88 -19.84
N ARG A 618 27.16 35.05 -18.82
CA ARG A 618 27.98 35.04 -17.60
C ARG A 618 29.31 34.31 -17.77
N PHE A 619 29.35 33.26 -18.59
CA PHE A 619 30.53 32.43 -18.84
C PHE A 619 30.85 32.41 -20.35
N PRO A 620 31.80 33.26 -20.79
CA PRO A 620 32.21 33.31 -22.20
C PRO A 620 32.78 31.99 -22.72
N ALA A 621 32.82 31.81 -24.05
CA ALA A 621 33.41 30.62 -24.71
C ALA A 621 34.87 30.31 -24.32
N ALA A 622 35.59 31.32 -23.83
CA ALA A 622 36.95 31.16 -23.30
C ALA A 622 36.98 30.34 -21.99
N THR A 623 35.93 30.45 -21.16
CA THR A 623 35.87 29.83 -19.83
C THR A 623 35.01 28.57 -19.76
N LEU A 624 33.93 28.52 -20.56
CA LEU A 624 32.98 27.39 -20.60
C LEU A 624 32.67 27.03 -22.06
N GLN A 625 32.85 25.76 -22.42
CA GLN A 625 32.35 25.21 -23.66
C GLN A 625 30.88 24.83 -23.48
N MET A 626 30.01 25.26 -24.39
CA MET A 626 28.61 24.85 -24.40
C MET A 626 28.36 24.03 -25.65
N VAL A 627 27.77 22.85 -25.48
CA VAL A 627 27.44 21.92 -26.55
C VAL A 627 25.99 21.52 -26.42
N GLY A 628 25.28 21.73 -27.52
CA GLY A 628 23.92 21.39 -27.70
C GLY A 628 23.71 20.14 -28.53
N ILE A 629 22.76 19.29 -28.17
CA ILE A 629 22.31 18.18 -29.00
C ILE A 629 20.81 18.31 -29.22
N SER A 630 20.41 18.46 -30.49
CA SER A 630 19.00 18.59 -30.85
C SER A 630 18.33 17.22 -30.99
N ALA A 631 17.23 17.00 -30.27
CA ALA A 631 16.33 15.86 -30.45
C ALA A 631 15.35 16.04 -31.63
N ILE A 632 15.34 17.23 -32.26
CA ILE A 632 14.51 17.51 -33.43
C ILE A 632 15.10 16.78 -34.63
N THR A 633 14.36 15.82 -35.17
CA THR A 633 14.80 14.98 -36.30
C THR A 633 14.82 15.73 -37.64
N ASP A 634 14.00 16.77 -37.79
CA ASP A 634 14.06 17.67 -38.94
C ASP A 634 15.15 18.73 -38.75
N ARG A 635 16.25 18.53 -39.47
CA ARG A 635 17.42 19.40 -39.50
C ARG A 635 17.12 20.84 -39.91
N THR A 636 16.21 21.06 -40.87
CA THR A 636 15.83 22.41 -41.33
C THR A 636 15.05 23.14 -40.24
N LYS A 637 14.17 22.41 -39.55
CA LYS A 637 13.41 22.92 -38.42
C LYS A 637 14.32 23.27 -37.24
N ALA A 638 15.24 22.36 -36.90
CA ALA A 638 16.25 22.60 -35.87
C ALA A 638 17.10 23.84 -36.18
N GLN A 639 17.51 24.01 -37.44
CA GLN A 639 18.30 25.18 -37.87
C GLN A 639 17.53 26.49 -37.68
N LYS A 640 16.28 26.56 -38.15
CA LYS A 640 15.44 27.75 -37.96
C LYS A 640 15.24 28.10 -36.48
N MET A 641 15.07 27.09 -35.62
CA MET A 641 14.92 27.31 -34.19
C MET A 641 16.20 27.88 -33.56
N VAL A 642 17.37 27.31 -33.90
CA VAL A 642 18.68 27.81 -33.44
C VAL A 642 18.92 29.26 -33.88
N GLU A 643 18.57 29.59 -35.13
CA GLU A 643 18.66 30.96 -35.68
C GLU A 643 17.73 31.92 -34.93
N ASN A 644 16.47 31.54 -34.72
CA ASN A 644 15.48 32.36 -34.02
C ASN A 644 15.85 32.59 -32.54
N ALA A 645 16.36 31.55 -31.87
CA ALA A 645 16.81 31.59 -30.48
C ALA A 645 18.15 32.31 -30.31
N LYS A 646 18.80 32.72 -31.42
CA LYS A 646 20.12 33.39 -31.43
C LYS A 646 21.17 32.60 -30.65
N ILE A 647 21.17 31.29 -30.82
CA ILE A 647 22.11 30.39 -30.17
C ILE A 647 23.49 30.56 -30.82
N ASP A 648 24.50 30.88 -30.00
CA ASP A 648 25.88 31.15 -30.44
C ASP A 648 26.89 30.05 -30.01
N TRP A 649 26.40 28.96 -29.43
CA TRP A 649 27.19 27.79 -29.03
C TRP A 649 27.10 26.64 -30.04
N THR A 650 27.94 25.62 -29.86
CA THR A 650 27.97 24.47 -30.79
C THR A 650 26.69 23.67 -30.68
N VAL A 651 26.10 23.33 -31.82
CA VAL A 651 24.88 22.54 -31.91
C VAL A 651 25.13 21.32 -32.78
N LEU A 652 24.85 20.13 -32.24
CA LEU A 652 24.89 18.85 -32.93
C LEU A 652 23.46 18.39 -33.27
N HIS A 653 23.32 17.76 -34.42
CA HIS A 653 22.09 17.11 -34.84
C HIS A 653 22.04 15.66 -34.33
N ASN A 654 20.87 15.19 -33.90
CA ASN A 654 20.67 13.77 -33.63
C ASN A 654 20.39 13.03 -34.96
N ASP A 655 21.45 12.62 -35.66
CA ASP A 655 21.40 11.87 -36.94
C ASP A 655 20.92 10.42 -36.77
N GLN A 656 19.78 10.25 -36.11
CA GLN A 656 19.17 8.96 -35.88
C GLN A 656 18.46 8.46 -37.14
N THR A 657 18.63 7.17 -37.44
CA THR A 657 17.88 6.48 -38.49
C THR A 657 17.27 5.19 -37.95
N ALA A 658 16.42 4.52 -38.72
CA ALA A 658 15.92 3.20 -38.35
C ALA A 658 17.06 2.16 -38.15
N ALA A 659 18.18 2.33 -38.86
CA ALA A 659 19.31 1.40 -38.87
C ALA A 659 20.45 1.77 -37.91
N GLN A 660 20.56 3.04 -37.52
CA GLN A 660 21.67 3.53 -36.70
C GLN A 660 21.17 4.40 -35.54
N PRO A 661 21.53 4.03 -34.28
CA PRO A 661 21.26 4.84 -33.09
C PRO A 661 21.88 6.24 -33.20
N GLY A 662 21.16 7.22 -32.70
CA GLY A 662 21.58 8.62 -32.71
C GLY A 662 22.69 8.92 -31.71
N ILE A 663 23.12 10.18 -31.67
CA ILE A 663 24.06 10.64 -30.65
C ILE A 663 23.42 10.67 -29.26
N LEU A 664 22.10 10.88 -29.18
CA LEU A 664 21.36 10.83 -27.91
C LEU A 664 21.42 9.43 -27.28
N ASP A 665 21.09 8.40 -28.07
CA ASP A 665 21.11 6.99 -27.64
C ASP A 665 22.50 6.56 -27.15
N ARG A 666 23.54 6.83 -27.96
CA ARG A 666 24.93 6.44 -27.65
C ARG A 666 25.48 7.10 -26.40
N LEU A 667 24.97 8.28 -26.05
CA LEU A 667 25.40 9.05 -24.88
C LEU A 667 24.43 8.89 -23.69
N ASN A 668 23.43 8.02 -23.74
CA ASN A 668 22.39 7.86 -22.71
C ASN A 668 21.70 9.19 -22.36
N LEU A 669 21.36 9.98 -23.36
CA LEU A 669 20.68 11.26 -23.19
C LEU A 669 19.18 11.08 -23.44
N ASP A 670 18.56 10.21 -22.65
CA ASP A 670 17.24 9.62 -22.94
C ASP A 670 16.06 10.53 -22.56
N SER A 671 16.31 11.62 -21.84
CA SER A 671 15.30 12.62 -21.45
C SER A 671 15.62 13.99 -22.04
N GLN A 672 14.57 14.76 -22.30
CA GLN A 672 14.67 16.14 -22.75
C GLN A 672 13.81 17.02 -21.82
N PRO A 673 14.41 18.02 -21.14
CA PRO A 673 15.85 18.34 -21.12
C PRO A 673 16.68 17.28 -20.40
N MET A 674 17.97 17.29 -20.72
CA MET A 674 19.03 16.77 -19.87
C MET A 674 20.25 17.68 -19.97
N ILE A 675 20.81 18.05 -18.83
CA ILE A 675 22.03 18.85 -18.73
C ILE A 675 23.11 18.03 -18.04
N ARG A 676 24.31 18.00 -18.62
CA ARG A 676 25.51 17.45 -17.98
C ARG A 676 26.59 18.50 -17.90
N LEU A 677 27.17 18.62 -16.72
CA LEU A 677 28.34 19.46 -16.48
C LEU A 677 29.58 18.58 -16.38
N ILE A 678 30.50 18.74 -17.32
CA ILE A 678 31.72 17.96 -17.46
C ILE A 678 32.91 18.87 -17.14
N ASP A 679 33.82 18.43 -16.27
CA ASP A 679 35.03 19.20 -15.96
C ASP A 679 36.09 19.10 -17.08
N ALA A 680 37.14 19.92 -16.99
CA ALA A 680 38.22 19.93 -17.98
C ALA A 680 39.07 18.65 -18.02
N THR A 681 38.77 17.66 -17.18
CA THR A 681 39.41 16.33 -17.21
C THR A 681 38.51 15.29 -17.89
N GLY A 682 37.37 15.71 -18.44
CA GLY A 682 36.36 14.85 -19.03
C GLY A 682 35.48 14.13 -17.99
N THR A 683 35.52 14.51 -16.71
CA THR A 683 34.70 13.86 -15.67
C THR A 683 33.35 14.54 -15.57
N VAL A 684 32.27 13.77 -15.55
CA VAL A 684 30.92 14.28 -15.27
C VAL A 684 30.81 14.67 -13.80
N ARG A 685 30.45 15.93 -13.53
CA ARG A 685 30.34 16.48 -12.16
C ARG A 685 28.92 16.62 -11.68
N SER A 686 27.98 16.81 -12.61
CA SER A 686 26.57 16.98 -12.30
C SER A 686 25.73 16.61 -13.51
N VAL A 687 24.57 16.02 -13.25
CA VAL A 687 23.55 15.65 -14.24
C VAL A 687 22.22 16.20 -13.73
N TRP A 688 21.46 16.85 -14.61
CA TRP A 688 20.10 17.30 -14.32
C TRP A 688 19.15 16.78 -15.41
N THR A 689 17.99 16.26 -15.01
CA THR A 689 16.91 15.81 -15.89
C THR A 689 15.86 16.91 -16.14
N THR A 690 16.05 18.09 -15.54
CA THR A 690 15.30 19.32 -15.77
C THR A 690 16.28 20.49 -15.83
N ILE A 691 15.88 21.65 -16.33
CA ILE A 691 16.74 22.85 -16.23
C ILE A 691 16.68 23.36 -14.78
N PRO A 692 17.78 23.31 -14.00
CA PRO A 692 17.77 23.79 -12.63
C PRO A 692 17.71 25.33 -12.60
N PRO A 693 17.35 25.92 -11.44
CA PRO A 693 17.40 27.37 -11.28
C PRO A 693 18.76 27.95 -11.66
N GLU A 694 18.78 29.11 -12.35
CA GLU A 694 20.00 29.73 -12.88
C GLU A 694 21.14 29.80 -11.84
N ARG A 695 20.81 30.17 -10.59
CA ARG A 695 21.78 30.29 -9.50
C ARG A 695 22.49 28.97 -9.18
N GLU A 696 21.77 27.86 -9.23
CA GLU A 696 22.33 26.53 -8.97
C GLU A 696 23.35 26.17 -10.06
N LEU A 697 22.96 26.34 -11.33
CA LEU A 697 23.82 26.05 -12.47
C LEU A 697 25.07 26.94 -12.47
N GLN A 698 24.92 28.25 -12.19
CA GLN A 698 26.05 29.16 -12.03
C GLN A 698 27.01 28.70 -10.92
N THR A 699 26.48 28.21 -9.79
CA THR A 699 27.28 27.79 -8.64
C THR A 699 28.09 26.53 -8.98
N ALA A 700 27.46 25.54 -9.62
CA ALA A 700 28.13 24.33 -10.07
C ALA A 700 29.25 24.65 -11.08
N ILE A 701 28.99 25.53 -12.06
CA ILE A 701 29.98 25.94 -13.06
C ILE A 701 31.17 26.68 -12.42
N ARG A 702 30.93 27.62 -11.49
CA ARG A 702 32.02 28.33 -10.81
C ARG A 702 32.92 27.38 -10.04
N LYS A 703 32.32 26.43 -9.32
CA LYS A 703 33.05 25.45 -8.53
C LYS A 703 34.09 24.69 -9.37
N ILE A 704 33.70 24.19 -10.53
CA ILE A 704 34.62 23.41 -11.38
C ILE A 704 35.68 24.28 -12.08
N ILE A 705 35.35 25.55 -12.38
CA ILE A 705 36.31 26.52 -12.92
C ILE A 705 37.37 26.88 -11.86
N GLU A 706 36.95 27.08 -10.61
CA GLU A 706 37.85 27.37 -9.48
C GLU A 706 38.70 26.16 -9.08
N GLU A 707 38.16 24.94 -9.15
CA GLU A 707 38.93 23.72 -8.92
C GLU A 707 40.06 23.55 -9.95
N ARG A 708 39.81 23.94 -11.20
CA ARG A 708 40.84 23.97 -12.25
C ARG A 708 41.92 25.01 -11.96
N SER A 709 41.58 26.22 -11.52
CA SER A 709 42.57 27.27 -11.26
C SER A 709 43.51 26.94 -10.09
N LYS A 710 43.12 25.99 -9.22
CA LYS A 710 43.93 25.47 -8.11
C LYS A 710 44.83 24.30 -8.48
N GLN A 711 44.66 23.68 -9.65
CA GLN A 711 45.52 22.61 -10.13
C GLN A 711 46.73 23.20 -10.87
N PRO A 712 47.97 22.77 -10.59
CA PRO A 712 49.14 23.27 -11.30
C PRO A 712 49.03 22.91 -12.80
N PRO A 713 49.49 23.79 -13.71
CA PRO A 713 49.52 23.45 -15.13
C PRO A 713 50.36 22.18 -15.32
N LYS A 714 49.78 21.18 -15.98
CA LYS A 714 50.48 19.97 -16.40
C LYS A 714 51.41 20.26 -17.57
#